data_AF-A0A0D3H5R4-F1
#
_entry.id   AF-A0A0D3H5R4-F1
#
_cell.length_a   1.000
_cell.length_b   1.000
_cell.length_c   1.000
_cell.angle_alpha   90.00
_cell.angle_beta   90.00
_cell.angle_gamma   90.00
#
_symmetry.space_group_name_H-M   'P 1'
#
loop_
_entity.id
_entity.type
_entity.pdbx_description
1 polymer ?
#
loop_
_entity_poly.entity_id
_entity_poly.type
_entity_poly.pdbx_seq_one_letter_code
_entity_poly.pdbx_strand_id
1 'polypeptide(L)'
;MALLVLLAAVLVLEAAVRADGQTGFLSIDCGLEADDSYPDDLTGLTYVPDGRYIDGGENHKVTTVYRNKWWGPDTRTLYTVRSFPSGEGQRNCYSLPTDIGSKYLVRLEFLYGNYDGLDSLSLKFNLSLGVNHWNTVSLDTIDGNDDGYNVYEVVFVAWASWAPICLVNIGQGTPFVSTVELRPLGILPYPAVMGNVSLSMYDRCNVGSSPDDDELVRYPDDQYDRFWFTDAYTEADPLSTNISTQSTIQPSTEFAVPSPVLQKAVVPSGNSTKLVFFSDQLDALLHDHFVILHFADFQNKKSREFTVSIDNGVQSSPYSTPYLKGLSVTGGWSSNSEGKYNFTIAATATSALPPILNAYEVYGRIIHDNPTTFSQDCFLSIDCGLEADDSYPDDLTGLTYVPDGRYIDGGENHKVTTVYRNKWWGPDTRTLYTVRSFPSGEGQRNCYSLPTDIGSKYLVRLEFLYGNYDGLDSLSLKFNLSLGVNHWNTVSLDTIDGNDDGYNVYEVVFVAWASWAPICLVNIGQGTPFVSTVELRPLGILPYPAVMGNVSLSMYDRCNVGSSPDDDELVRYPDDQYDRFWFTDAYTEADPLSTNISTQSTIQPSTEFAVPSPVLQKAVVPSGNSTKLVFFSDQLDALLHDHFVILHFADFQNKKSREFTVSIDNGVQSSPYSTPYLKGLSVTGGWSSNSEGKYNFTIAATATSALPPILNAYEVYGRIIHDNPTTFSQDCKLAVSIGL
;
A
#
# COMPACT_ATOMS: atom_id res chain seq x y z
N MET A 1 49.68 -7.07 -17.77
CA MET A 1 48.79 -5.93 -17.46
C MET A 1 47.38 -6.11 -17.99
N ALA A 2 47.17 -6.40 -19.28
CA ALA A 2 45.80 -6.59 -19.83
C ALA A 2 44.97 -7.71 -19.17
N LEU A 3 45.60 -8.82 -18.76
CA LEU A 3 44.91 -9.93 -18.06
C LEU A 3 44.46 -9.57 -16.62
N LEU A 4 45.21 -8.69 -15.94
CA LEU A 4 44.87 -8.18 -14.61
C LEU A 4 43.73 -7.15 -14.67
N VAL A 5 43.66 -6.37 -15.76
CA VAL A 5 42.56 -5.43 -16.00
C VAL A 5 41.27 -6.15 -16.35
N LEU A 6 41.32 -7.27 -17.08
CA LEU A 6 40.14 -8.11 -17.34
C LEU A 6 39.64 -8.81 -16.07
N LEU A 7 40.52 -9.35 -15.22
CA LEU A 7 40.10 -9.93 -13.94
C LEU A 7 39.50 -8.88 -13.00
N ALA A 8 40.08 -7.69 -12.94
CA ALA A 8 39.52 -6.58 -12.16
C ALA A 8 38.17 -6.10 -12.72
N ALA A 9 38.01 -6.06 -14.06
CA ALA A 9 36.73 -5.69 -14.68
C ALA A 9 35.63 -6.76 -14.50
N VAL A 10 35.99 -8.05 -14.48
CA VAL A 10 35.05 -9.15 -14.18
C VAL A 10 34.67 -9.16 -12.70
N LEU A 11 35.62 -8.91 -11.79
CA LEU A 11 35.35 -8.78 -10.35
C LEU A 11 34.50 -7.52 -10.04
N VAL A 12 34.70 -6.42 -10.77
CA VAL A 12 33.86 -5.21 -10.66
C VAL A 12 32.48 -5.41 -11.30
N LEU A 13 32.34 -6.24 -12.34
CA LEU A 13 31.03 -6.63 -12.87
C LEU A 13 30.28 -7.60 -11.94
N GLU A 14 30.95 -8.55 -11.29
CA GLU A 14 30.34 -9.46 -10.30
C GLU A 14 30.01 -8.76 -8.96
N ALA A 15 30.66 -7.64 -8.66
CA ALA A 15 30.29 -6.74 -7.56
C ALA A 15 29.17 -5.77 -7.95
N ALA A 16 29.17 -5.27 -9.20
CA ALA A 16 28.13 -4.35 -9.69
C ALA A 16 26.79 -5.03 -9.99
N VAL A 17 26.75 -6.35 -10.15
CA VAL A 17 25.49 -7.13 -10.30
C VAL A 17 24.82 -7.43 -8.94
N ARG A 18 25.44 -7.05 -7.81
CA ARG A 18 24.94 -7.35 -6.45
C ARG A 18 24.43 -6.15 -5.64
N ALA A 19 24.23 -4.99 -6.28
CA ALA A 19 23.74 -3.77 -5.61
C ALA A 19 22.44 -3.20 -6.19
N ASP A 20 21.62 -4.03 -6.85
CA ASP A 20 20.22 -3.69 -7.13
C ASP A 20 19.36 -4.41 -6.08
N GLY A 21 19.01 -3.68 -5.01
CA GLY A 21 18.00 -4.14 -4.06
C GLY A 21 16.74 -4.52 -4.84
N GLN A 22 16.15 -5.67 -4.52
CA GLN A 22 14.99 -6.19 -5.25
C GLN A 22 13.89 -5.12 -5.32
N THR A 23 13.33 -4.89 -6.50
CA THR A 23 12.30 -3.87 -6.71
C THR A 23 11.14 -4.08 -5.72
N GLY A 24 10.85 -3.07 -4.90
CA GLY A 24 9.73 -3.09 -3.95
C GLY A 24 10.09 -3.38 -2.50
N PHE A 25 11.36 -3.61 -2.14
CA PHE A 25 11.77 -3.66 -0.74
C PHE A 25 11.65 -2.28 -0.09
N LEU A 26 11.10 -2.24 1.12
CA LEU A 26 11.06 -1.05 1.96
C LEU A 26 11.65 -1.38 3.33
N SER A 27 12.71 -0.66 3.69
CA SER A 27 13.44 -0.83 4.94
C SER A 27 13.42 0.49 5.70
N ILE A 28 12.82 0.49 6.89
CA ILE A 28 12.58 1.70 7.69
C ILE A 28 13.35 1.58 9.01
N ASP A 29 14.19 2.56 9.27
CA ASP A 29 14.83 2.77 10.57
C ASP A 29 13.97 3.75 11.39
N CYS A 30 13.35 3.23 12.45
CA CYS A 30 12.35 3.96 13.21
C CYS A 30 13.01 4.91 14.19
N GLY A 31 12.59 6.18 14.17
CA GLY A 31 13.23 7.24 14.95
C GLY A 31 14.47 7.86 14.28
N LEU A 32 14.81 7.46 13.05
CA LEU A 32 15.82 8.14 12.23
C LEU A 32 15.36 9.56 11.86
N GLU A 33 16.30 10.50 11.71
CA GLU A 33 16.01 11.89 11.36
C GLU A 33 15.56 12.01 9.89
N ALA A 34 14.62 12.92 9.59
CA ALA A 34 13.84 12.96 8.33
C ALA A 34 14.65 13.08 7.02
N ASP A 35 15.91 13.51 7.09
CA ASP A 35 16.82 13.68 5.93
C ASP A 35 17.98 12.66 5.91
N ASP A 36 18.03 11.72 6.86
CA ASP A 36 19.08 10.69 6.93
C ASP A 36 18.61 9.42 6.21
N SER A 37 19.47 8.85 5.38
CA SER A 37 19.26 7.54 4.76
C SER A 37 20.62 6.92 4.49
N TYR A 38 20.71 5.61 4.59
CA TYR A 38 21.99 4.92 4.46
C TYR A 38 21.82 3.51 3.91
N PRO A 39 22.78 3.02 3.10
CA PRO A 39 22.89 1.60 2.81
C PRO A 39 23.38 0.87 4.05
N ASP A 40 22.71 -0.21 4.41
CA ASP A 40 23.16 -1.12 5.46
C ASP A 40 24.43 -1.84 5.03
N ASP A 41 25.40 -1.94 5.94
CA ASP A 41 26.73 -2.45 5.63
C ASP A 41 26.74 -3.96 5.32
N LEU A 42 25.79 -4.71 5.88
CA LEU A 42 25.69 -6.16 5.71
C LEU A 42 24.92 -6.51 4.43
N THR A 43 23.75 -5.92 4.26
CA THR A 43 22.79 -6.29 3.20
C THR A 43 22.90 -5.39 1.97
N GLY A 44 23.46 -4.18 2.09
CA GLY A 44 23.42 -3.15 1.05
C GLY A 44 22.05 -2.50 0.86
N LEU A 45 21.02 -2.93 1.62
CA LEU A 45 19.67 -2.36 1.52
C LEU A 45 19.67 -0.94 2.11
N THR A 46 18.99 -0.01 1.44
CA THR A 46 18.90 1.37 1.93
C THR A 46 17.78 1.50 2.97
N TYR A 47 18.13 1.93 4.18
CA TYR A 47 17.17 2.29 5.22
C TYR A 47 16.81 3.77 5.15
N VAL A 48 15.52 4.04 5.34
CA VAL A 48 14.95 5.39 5.30
C VAL A 48 14.22 5.72 6.61
N PRO A 49 13.96 7.01 6.90
CA PRO A 49 13.19 7.41 8.08
C PRO A 49 11.73 7.01 7.99
N ASP A 50 11.11 6.79 9.15
CA ASP A 50 9.73 6.34 9.29
C ASP A 50 8.65 7.41 9.06
N GLY A 51 8.97 8.70 9.13
CA GLY A 51 7.99 9.79 9.19
C GLY A 51 6.99 9.87 8.02
N ARG A 52 7.25 9.21 6.88
CA ARG A 52 6.30 9.13 5.75
C ARG A 52 5.23 8.05 5.91
N TYR A 53 5.41 7.16 6.88
CA TYR A 53 4.62 5.96 7.09
C TYR A 53 3.86 5.97 8.42
N ILE A 54 4.07 6.96 9.28
CA ILE A 54 3.49 7.06 10.63
C ILE A 54 3.19 8.52 10.98
N ASP A 55 2.04 8.78 11.61
CA ASP A 55 1.54 10.14 11.86
C ASP A 55 1.91 10.72 13.25
N GLY A 56 2.67 9.98 14.06
CA GLY A 56 2.99 10.39 15.43
C GLY A 56 4.12 9.62 16.10
N GLY A 57 4.21 9.74 17.42
CA GLY A 57 5.28 9.14 18.24
C GLY A 57 6.51 10.03 18.39
N GLU A 58 7.43 9.60 19.25
CA GLU A 58 8.63 10.33 19.63
C GLU A 58 9.89 9.55 19.24
N ASN A 59 10.89 10.24 18.69
CA ASN A 59 12.16 9.64 18.31
C ASN A 59 13.09 9.56 19.52
N HIS A 60 13.70 8.39 19.74
CA HIS A 60 14.71 8.20 20.78
C HIS A 60 15.93 7.47 20.24
N LYS A 61 17.04 7.57 20.98
CA LYS A 61 18.28 6.86 20.70
C LYS A 61 18.56 5.83 21.79
N VAL A 62 18.93 4.63 21.38
CA VAL A 62 19.39 3.59 22.29
C VAL A 62 20.80 3.94 22.77
N THR A 63 21.02 3.86 24.09
CA THR A 63 22.30 4.25 24.69
C THR A 63 23.41 3.25 24.34
N THR A 64 24.65 3.74 24.30
CA THR A 64 25.83 2.93 23.92
C THR A 64 26.15 1.81 24.92
N VAL A 65 25.67 1.90 26.16
CA VAL A 65 25.90 0.86 27.19
C VAL A 65 25.16 -0.43 26.85
N TYR A 66 23.93 -0.32 26.34
CA TYR A 66 23.15 -1.47 25.89
C TYR A 66 23.67 -1.99 24.55
N ARG A 67 24.06 -1.09 23.63
CA ARG A 67 24.71 -1.46 22.37
C ARG A 67 25.96 -2.33 22.55
N ASN A 68 26.82 -1.98 23.52
CA ASN A 68 28.09 -2.70 23.72
C ASN A 68 27.96 -4.00 24.53
N LYS A 69 26.79 -4.28 25.11
CA LYS A 69 26.50 -5.53 25.84
C LYS A 69 25.78 -6.57 24.97
N TRP A 70 25.31 -6.17 23.79
CA TRP A 70 24.52 -6.94 22.85
C TRP A 70 25.35 -7.98 22.10
N TRP A 71 24.87 -9.22 21.99
CA TRP A 71 25.46 -10.31 21.19
C TRP A 71 24.58 -10.65 19.96
N GLY A 72 23.47 -9.97 19.69
CA GLY A 72 22.76 -10.17 18.43
C GLY A 72 23.34 -9.35 17.26
N PRO A 73 22.60 -9.19 16.14
CA PRO A 73 23.08 -8.43 14.99
C PRO A 73 23.43 -6.99 15.39
N ASP A 74 24.69 -6.57 15.21
CA ASP A 74 25.10 -5.18 15.41
C ASP A 74 24.67 -4.33 14.20
N THR A 75 23.36 -4.12 14.07
CA THR A 75 22.77 -3.36 12.98
C THR A 75 22.45 -1.94 13.41
N ARG A 76 22.79 -0.97 12.55
CA ARG A 76 22.54 0.46 12.80
C ARG A 76 21.07 0.76 13.07
N THR A 77 20.18 -0.06 12.52
CA THR A 77 18.71 0.06 12.59
C THR A 77 18.15 -0.14 14.00
N LEU A 78 18.95 -0.68 14.93
CA LEU A 78 18.56 -0.87 16.33
C LEU A 78 19.02 0.28 17.23
N TYR A 79 19.72 1.29 16.68
CA TYR A 79 20.26 2.40 17.47
C TYR A 79 19.24 3.52 17.73
N THR A 80 18.14 3.51 16.99
CA THR A 80 17.04 4.45 17.06
C THR A 80 15.74 3.70 17.27
N VAL A 81 14.80 4.35 17.96
CA VAL A 81 13.45 3.83 18.13
C VAL A 81 12.45 4.96 17.97
N ARG A 82 11.26 4.62 17.49
CA ARG A 82 10.07 5.46 17.65
C ARG A 82 9.21 4.90 18.77
N SER A 83 8.93 5.72 19.77
CA SER A 83 8.06 5.38 20.90
C SER A 83 6.67 6.00 20.75
N PHE A 84 5.67 5.40 21.39
CA PHE A 84 4.29 5.86 21.35
C PHE A 84 3.71 5.93 22.77
N PRO A 85 3.93 7.03 23.52
CA PRO A 85 3.37 7.24 24.86
C PRO A 85 1.87 7.57 24.81
N SER A 86 1.11 6.74 24.10
CA SER A 86 -0.33 6.85 23.89
C SER A 86 -1.10 6.26 25.06
N GLY A 87 -2.35 6.67 25.28
CA GLY A 87 -3.22 6.07 26.30
C GLY A 87 -3.53 4.58 26.04
N GLU A 88 -3.97 3.86 27.08
CA GLU A 88 -4.40 2.47 26.96
C GLU A 88 -5.50 2.32 25.90
N GLY A 89 -5.37 1.31 25.03
CA GLY A 89 -6.28 1.04 23.92
C GLY A 89 -5.99 1.85 22.64
N GLN A 90 -5.11 2.85 22.67
CA GLN A 90 -4.73 3.58 21.44
C GLN A 90 -3.85 2.71 20.53
N ARG A 91 -4.10 2.84 19.23
CA ARG A 91 -3.38 2.16 18.15
C ARG A 91 -2.49 3.16 17.44
N ASN A 92 -1.22 2.81 17.23
CA ASN A 92 -0.26 3.61 16.48
C ASN A 92 0.16 2.78 15.26
N CYS A 93 -0.25 3.18 14.06
CA CYS A 93 -0.23 2.33 12.88
C CYS A 93 0.72 2.84 11.81
N TYR A 94 1.67 1.99 11.41
CA TYR A 94 2.43 2.19 10.19
C TYR A 94 1.57 1.86 8.97
N SER A 95 1.58 2.75 7.99
CA SER A 95 0.89 2.60 6.72
C SER A 95 1.87 2.15 5.64
N LEU A 96 1.98 0.83 5.45
CA LEU A 96 2.96 0.24 4.56
C LEU A 96 2.40 0.11 3.13
N PRO A 97 3.08 0.60 2.08
CA PRO A 97 2.58 0.52 0.70
C PRO A 97 2.54 -0.93 0.20
N THR A 98 1.43 -1.39 -0.35
CA THR A 98 1.27 -2.77 -0.84
C THR A 98 0.55 -2.81 -2.18
N ASP A 99 0.70 -3.92 -2.91
CA ASP A 99 -0.04 -4.20 -4.14
C ASP A 99 -1.15 -5.21 -3.85
N ILE A 100 -2.40 -4.86 -4.15
CA ILE A 100 -3.58 -5.70 -3.88
C ILE A 100 -3.38 -7.11 -4.46
N GLY A 101 -3.68 -8.13 -3.66
CA GLY A 101 -3.57 -9.53 -4.03
C GLY A 101 -2.16 -10.11 -3.96
N SER A 102 -1.13 -9.27 -3.77
CA SER A 102 0.25 -9.73 -3.63
C SER A 102 0.56 -10.17 -2.20
N LYS A 103 1.49 -11.12 -2.06
CA LYS A 103 1.95 -11.59 -0.75
C LYS A 103 3.11 -10.75 -0.25
N TYR A 104 3.04 -10.41 1.04
CA TYR A 104 4.06 -9.63 1.72
C TYR A 104 4.48 -10.32 3.00
N LEU A 105 5.77 -10.20 3.32
CA LEU A 105 6.31 -10.38 4.66
C LEU A 105 6.53 -8.99 5.26
N VAL A 106 6.00 -8.78 6.46
CA VAL A 106 6.36 -7.64 7.31
C VAL A 106 7.19 -8.15 8.47
N ARG A 107 8.30 -7.47 8.76
CA ARG A 107 9.14 -7.71 9.93
C ARG A 107 9.19 -6.46 10.79
N LEU A 108 9.02 -6.66 12.09
CA LEU A 108 9.26 -5.66 13.12
C LEU A 108 10.39 -6.13 14.04
N GLU A 109 11.35 -5.25 14.28
CA GLU A 109 12.41 -5.48 15.26
C GLU A 109 12.28 -4.49 16.42
N PHE A 110 12.50 -5.00 17.62
CA PHE A 110 12.37 -4.25 18.87
C PHE A 110 13.66 -4.40 19.66
N LEU A 111 14.34 -3.30 19.96
CA LEU A 111 15.40 -3.25 20.98
C LEU A 111 15.04 -2.16 22.00
N TYR A 112 14.70 -2.55 23.23
CA TYR A 112 14.30 -1.56 24.25
C TYR A 112 15.45 -0.63 24.62
N GLY A 113 16.62 -1.20 24.94
CA GLY A 113 17.85 -0.42 25.13
C GLY A 113 17.78 0.71 26.18
N ASN A 114 16.79 0.65 27.07
CA ASN A 114 16.43 1.69 28.04
C ASN A 114 16.34 3.09 27.41
N TYR A 115 15.69 3.21 26.24
CA TYR A 115 15.60 4.47 25.49
C TYR A 115 14.90 5.60 26.26
N ASP A 116 14.04 5.26 27.22
CA ASP A 116 13.23 6.18 28.03
C ASP A 116 13.83 6.46 29.44
N GLY A 117 14.93 5.78 29.80
CA GLY A 117 15.59 5.94 31.09
C GLY A 117 14.81 5.38 32.29
N LEU A 118 13.78 4.55 32.06
CA LEU A 118 12.97 3.95 33.12
C LEU A 118 13.55 2.65 33.67
N ASP A 119 14.49 2.02 32.96
CA ASP A 119 15.02 0.69 33.27
C ASP A 119 13.88 -0.32 33.49
N SER A 120 12.86 -0.28 32.63
CA SER A 120 11.72 -1.18 32.71
C SER A 120 12.17 -2.64 32.58
N LEU A 121 11.89 -3.43 33.61
CA LEU A 121 12.27 -4.84 33.65
C LEU A 121 11.38 -5.71 32.76
N SER A 122 10.11 -5.32 32.58
CA SER A 122 9.16 -6.01 31.71
C SER A 122 8.24 -4.99 31.05
N LEU A 123 7.96 -5.21 29.77
CA LEU A 123 7.02 -4.39 29.00
C LEU A 123 6.25 -5.23 27.99
N LYS A 124 4.96 -4.92 27.83
CA LYS A 124 4.04 -5.64 26.94
C LYS A 124 3.09 -4.71 26.20
N PHE A 125 2.91 -4.98 24.91
CA PHE A 125 1.94 -4.33 24.05
C PHE A 125 1.56 -5.23 22.87
N ASN A 126 0.41 -4.96 22.25
CA ASN A 126 -0.08 -5.81 21.17
C ASN A 126 0.34 -5.28 19.79
N LEU A 127 0.52 -6.21 18.86
CA LEU A 127 0.63 -5.95 17.43
C LEU A 127 -0.68 -6.32 16.76
N SER A 128 -1.11 -5.54 15.78
CA SER A 128 -2.25 -5.88 14.93
C SER A 128 -1.94 -5.68 13.46
N LEU A 129 -2.38 -6.63 12.64
CA LEU A 129 -2.44 -6.53 11.18
C LEU A 129 -3.84 -6.05 10.81
N GLY A 130 -3.96 -4.75 10.53
CA GLY A 130 -5.25 -4.06 10.50
C GLY A 130 -6.01 -4.17 11.80
N VAL A 131 -7.25 -4.65 11.75
CA VAL A 131 -8.08 -4.82 12.94
C VAL A 131 -7.72 -6.06 13.76
N ASN A 132 -7.07 -7.05 13.12
CA ASN A 132 -6.84 -8.37 13.69
C ASN A 132 -5.60 -8.38 14.57
N HIS A 133 -5.70 -8.99 15.76
CA HIS A 133 -4.55 -9.22 16.61
C HIS A 133 -3.56 -10.14 15.89
N TRP A 134 -2.30 -9.70 15.86
CA TRP A 134 -1.21 -10.44 15.25
C TRP A 134 -0.40 -11.16 16.33
N ASN A 135 0.16 -10.41 17.28
CA ASN A 135 0.99 -10.96 18.36
C ASN A 135 1.05 -10.00 19.56
N THR A 136 1.68 -10.42 20.65
CA THR A 136 1.98 -9.56 21.81
C THR A 136 3.49 -9.46 21.95
N VAL A 137 4.02 -8.24 21.83
CA VAL A 137 5.41 -7.96 22.19
C VAL A 137 5.55 -8.14 23.69
N SER A 138 6.52 -8.94 24.10
CA SER A 138 6.85 -9.17 25.50
C SER A 138 8.37 -9.17 25.63
N LEU A 139 8.92 -8.12 26.23
CA LEU A 139 10.34 -8.04 26.57
C LEU A 139 10.46 -8.17 28.09
N ASP A 140 11.25 -9.14 28.57
CA ASP A 140 11.42 -9.42 30.00
C ASP A 140 12.90 -9.61 30.37
N THR A 141 13.51 -8.54 30.86
CA THR A 141 14.94 -8.53 31.25
C THR A 141 15.21 -9.11 32.65
N ILE A 142 14.20 -9.62 33.35
CA ILE A 142 14.29 -10.04 34.78
C ILE A 142 15.31 -11.16 34.99
N ASP A 143 15.40 -12.12 34.07
CA ASP A 143 16.26 -13.30 34.25
C ASP A 143 17.67 -13.11 33.68
N GLY A 144 17.98 -11.93 33.13
CA GLY A 144 19.27 -11.63 32.49
C GLY A 144 19.56 -12.50 31.26
N ASN A 145 18.54 -13.19 30.74
CA ASN A 145 18.63 -14.17 29.66
C ASN A 145 17.85 -13.72 28.40
N ASP A 146 17.06 -12.66 28.52
CA ASP A 146 16.45 -11.92 27.40
C ASP A 146 17.13 -10.55 27.38
N ASP A 147 17.80 -10.30 26.26
CA ASP A 147 18.63 -9.12 26.01
C ASP A 147 17.79 -7.88 25.64
N GLY A 148 16.46 -8.00 25.71
CA GLY A 148 15.52 -6.93 25.38
C GLY A 148 15.36 -6.73 23.88
N TYR A 149 15.62 -7.78 23.09
CA TYR A 149 15.43 -7.82 21.64
C TYR A 149 14.46 -8.90 21.22
N ASN A 150 13.51 -8.53 20.36
CA ASN A 150 12.61 -9.49 19.72
C ASN A 150 12.37 -9.12 18.25
N VAL A 151 12.11 -10.15 17.45
CA VAL A 151 11.70 -10.02 16.05
C VAL A 151 10.34 -10.67 15.89
N TYR A 152 9.43 -9.96 15.21
CA TYR A 152 8.13 -10.49 14.85
C TYR A 152 7.95 -10.39 13.34
N GLU A 153 7.56 -11.49 12.69
CA GLU A 153 7.20 -11.48 11.28
C GLU A 153 5.75 -11.92 11.03
N VAL A 154 5.12 -11.30 10.04
CA VAL A 154 3.82 -11.72 9.52
C VAL A 154 3.85 -11.84 8.01
N VAL A 155 3.25 -12.91 7.50
CA VAL A 155 3.03 -13.12 6.06
C VAL A 155 1.55 -13.04 5.75
N PHE A 156 1.16 -12.15 4.84
CA PHE A 156 -0.24 -11.92 4.48
C PHE A 156 -0.44 -11.65 2.99
N VAL A 157 -1.68 -11.73 2.53
CA VAL A 157 -2.10 -11.23 1.21
C VAL A 157 -2.59 -9.80 1.39
N ALA A 158 -2.00 -8.85 0.66
CA ALA A 158 -2.43 -7.46 0.71
C ALA A 158 -3.87 -7.31 0.21
N TRP A 159 -4.72 -6.71 1.03
CA TRP A 159 -6.13 -6.44 0.71
C TRP A 159 -6.34 -5.02 0.16
N ALA A 160 -5.36 -4.14 0.25
CA ALA A 160 -5.45 -2.76 -0.25
C ALA A 160 -4.10 -2.31 -0.83
N SER A 161 -4.07 -1.08 -1.37
CA SER A 161 -2.82 -0.43 -1.81
C SER A 161 -1.88 -0.04 -0.66
N TRP A 162 -2.29 -0.31 0.58
CA TRP A 162 -1.48 -0.19 1.78
C TRP A 162 -1.97 -1.16 2.87
N ALA A 163 -1.11 -1.47 3.84
CA ALA A 163 -1.40 -2.34 4.96
C ALA A 163 -1.09 -1.64 6.31
N PRO A 164 -2.09 -1.47 7.19
CA PRO A 164 -1.89 -0.99 8.57
C PRO A 164 -1.21 -2.05 9.45
N ILE A 165 -0.06 -1.70 10.01
CA ILE A 165 0.63 -2.47 11.07
C ILE A 165 0.66 -1.64 12.33
N CYS A 166 -0.12 -2.03 13.34
CA CYS A 166 -0.31 -1.20 14.53
C CYS A 166 0.32 -1.77 15.78
N LEU A 167 0.88 -0.87 16.59
CA LEU A 167 1.29 -1.10 17.96
C LEU A 167 0.19 -0.57 18.89
N VAL A 168 -0.34 -1.41 19.76
CA VAL A 168 -1.50 -1.13 20.59
C VAL A 168 -1.11 -1.17 22.06
N ASN A 169 -1.25 -0.03 22.75
CA ASN A 169 -0.95 0.06 24.17
C ASN A 169 -2.00 -0.71 25.00
N ILE A 170 -1.54 -1.62 25.87
CA ILE A 170 -2.39 -2.42 26.77
C ILE A 170 -2.18 -2.07 28.26
N GLY A 171 -1.55 -0.91 28.54
CA GLY A 171 -1.28 -0.42 29.88
C GLY A 171 -0.08 -1.07 30.58
N GLN A 172 0.73 -1.86 29.87
CA GLN A 172 1.87 -2.61 30.42
C GLN A 172 3.22 -2.18 29.84
N GLY A 173 3.35 -0.93 29.43
CA GLY A 173 4.56 -0.36 28.85
C GLY A 173 4.25 0.55 27.67
N THR A 174 5.20 1.40 27.30
CA THR A 174 5.08 2.26 26.12
C THR A 174 5.40 1.44 24.87
N PRO A 175 4.47 1.30 23.91
CA PRO A 175 4.79 0.67 22.64
C PRO A 175 5.89 1.44 21.91
N PHE A 176 6.82 0.72 21.30
CA PHE A 176 7.91 1.29 20.51
C PHE A 176 8.31 0.31 19.41
N VAL A 177 9.06 0.75 18.41
CA VAL A 177 9.67 -0.12 17.39
C VAL A 177 11.00 0.47 16.93
N SER A 178 11.97 -0.39 16.62
CA SER A 178 13.30 0.00 16.12
C SER A 178 13.36 -0.09 14.60
N THR A 179 12.82 -1.15 14.01
CA THR A 179 12.91 -1.38 12.56
C THR A 179 11.59 -1.91 12.02
N VAL A 180 11.16 -1.38 10.86
CA VAL A 180 9.99 -1.87 10.11
C VAL A 180 10.44 -2.21 8.70
N GLU A 181 10.21 -3.45 8.28
CA GLU A 181 10.60 -3.93 6.96
C GLU A 181 9.41 -4.56 6.24
N LEU A 182 9.24 -4.20 4.97
CA LEU A 182 8.25 -4.79 4.07
C LEU A 182 8.97 -5.47 2.90
N ARG A 183 8.62 -6.73 2.64
CA ARG A 183 9.21 -7.58 1.60
C ARG A 183 8.12 -8.18 0.72
N PRO A 184 8.04 -7.82 -0.57
CA PRO A 184 7.22 -8.54 -1.53
C PRO A 184 7.74 -9.97 -1.69
N LEU A 185 6.85 -10.97 -1.57
CA LEU A 185 7.21 -12.39 -1.72
C LEU A 185 7.03 -12.91 -3.16
N GLY A 186 6.52 -12.06 -4.06
CA GLY A 186 6.35 -12.39 -5.48
C GLY A 186 5.56 -13.67 -5.71
N ILE A 187 6.14 -14.60 -6.46
CA ILE A 187 5.48 -15.86 -6.85
C ILE A 187 5.54 -16.95 -5.78
N LEU A 188 6.19 -16.72 -4.61
CA LEU A 188 6.32 -17.78 -3.60
C LEU A 188 4.95 -18.26 -3.10
N PRO A 189 4.61 -19.55 -3.29
CA PRO A 189 3.48 -20.12 -2.61
C PRO A 189 3.86 -20.42 -1.15
N TYR A 190 3.59 -19.50 -0.23
CA TYR A 190 3.11 -19.89 1.10
C TYR A 190 1.63 -20.27 0.93
N PRO A 191 1.28 -21.55 0.70
CA PRO A 191 -0.07 -21.93 0.27
C PRO A 191 -1.11 -21.72 1.37
N ALA A 192 -0.68 -21.71 2.63
CA ALA A 192 -1.55 -21.45 3.78
C ALA A 192 -1.96 -19.97 3.90
N VAL A 193 -1.25 -19.05 3.24
CA VAL A 193 -1.54 -17.61 3.23
C VAL A 193 -2.60 -17.33 2.17
N MET A 194 -3.76 -16.88 2.63
CA MET A 194 -4.95 -16.56 1.84
C MET A 194 -5.51 -15.20 2.27
N GLY A 195 -6.45 -14.62 1.51
CA GLY A 195 -7.04 -13.31 1.87
C GLY A 195 -7.69 -13.26 3.26
N ASN A 196 -8.09 -14.41 3.82
CA ASN A 196 -8.67 -14.52 5.16
C ASN A 196 -7.76 -15.19 6.21
N VAL A 197 -6.52 -15.53 5.85
CA VAL A 197 -5.56 -16.21 6.74
C VAL A 197 -4.16 -15.66 6.53
N SER A 198 -3.60 -15.10 7.59
CA SER A 198 -2.19 -14.67 7.64
C SER A 198 -1.39 -15.59 8.57
N LEU A 199 -0.07 -15.65 8.34
CA LEU A 199 0.87 -16.44 9.13
C LEU A 199 1.70 -15.53 10.02
N SER A 200 1.63 -15.73 11.34
CA SER A 200 2.52 -15.07 12.30
C SER A 200 3.69 -16.01 12.59
N MET A 201 4.93 -15.58 12.33
CA MET A 201 6.11 -16.41 12.57
C MET A 201 6.27 -16.65 14.06
N TYR A 202 6.42 -17.93 14.42
CA TYR A 202 6.91 -18.34 15.73
C TYR A 202 8.40 -18.68 15.63
N ASP A 203 8.77 -19.65 14.78
CA ASP A 203 10.16 -20.05 14.55
C ASP A 203 10.47 -20.11 13.04
N ARG A 204 11.68 -19.69 12.65
CA ARG A 204 12.28 -20.02 11.35
C ARG A 204 13.75 -20.38 11.55
N CYS A 205 14.02 -21.68 11.49
CA CYS A 205 15.25 -22.27 12.00
C CYS A 205 16.07 -22.94 10.90
N ASN A 206 17.36 -22.61 10.84
CA ASN A 206 18.41 -23.30 10.12
C ASN A 206 19.08 -24.32 11.06
N VAL A 207 18.93 -25.62 10.78
CA VAL A 207 19.42 -26.67 11.68
C VAL A 207 20.80 -27.19 11.24
N GLY A 208 21.61 -27.61 12.22
CA GLY A 208 22.93 -28.16 11.95
C GLY A 208 24.04 -27.12 11.78
N SER A 209 23.76 -25.85 12.09
CA SER A 209 24.78 -24.82 12.34
C SER A 209 25.59 -25.13 13.60
N SER A 210 26.84 -24.64 13.64
CA SER A 210 27.71 -24.67 14.83
C SER A 210 27.47 -23.43 15.70
N PRO A 211 27.75 -23.45 17.02
CA PRO A 211 27.71 -22.26 17.87
C PRO A 211 28.69 -21.14 17.43
N ASP A 212 29.72 -21.50 16.67
CA ASP A 212 30.69 -20.55 16.09
C ASP A 212 30.22 -19.97 14.73
N ASP A 213 29.11 -20.50 14.19
CA ASP A 213 28.52 -20.20 12.87
C ASP A 213 27.31 -19.24 13.03
N ASP A 214 27.39 -18.33 14.01
CA ASP A 214 26.35 -17.42 14.55
C ASP A 214 25.87 -16.35 13.53
N GLU A 215 25.61 -16.78 12.29
CA GLU A 215 25.26 -15.95 11.15
C GLU A 215 23.78 -16.16 10.82
N LEU A 216 22.97 -15.18 11.20
CA LEU A 216 21.63 -14.98 10.65
C LEU A 216 21.72 -14.99 9.12
N VAL A 217 21.11 -15.99 8.47
CA VAL A 217 21.03 -16.01 7.00
C VAL A 217 19.83 -15.17 6.58
N ARG A 218 20.10 -14.13 5.79
CA ARG A 218 19.11 -13.21 5.20
C ARG A 218 19.58 -12.72 3.82
N TYR A 219 19.09 -11.58 3.33
CA TYR A 219 19.61 -10.98 2.09
C TYR A 219 21.12 -10.69 2.20
N PRO A 220 21.92 -10.88 1.13
CA PRO A 220 21.53 -11.28 -0.23
C PRO A 220 21.40 -12.79 -0.47
N ASP A 221 21.69 -13.64 0.52
CA ASP A 221 21.63 -15.09 0.35
C ASP A 221 20.18 -15.61 0.25
N ASP A 222 19.28 -15.07 1.07
CA ASP A 222 17.84 -15.18 0.86
C ASP A 222 17.33 -13.99 0.05
N GLN A 223 16.93 -14.23 -1.20
CA GLN A 223 16.39 -13.19 -2.07
C GLN A 223 15.15 -12.51 -1.48
N TYR A 224 14.36 -13.18 -0.61
CA TYR A 224 13.17 -12.62 0.03
C TYR A 224 13.49 -11.98 1.40
N ASP A 225 14.77 -11.91 1.75
CA ASP A 225 15.29 -11.34 2.99
C ASP A 225 14.62 -11.91 4.24
N ARG A 226 14.24 -13.20 4.24
CA ARG A 226 13.73 -13.89 5.43
C ARG A 226 14.85 -14.13 6.43
N PHE A 227 14.52 -14.05 7.72
CA PHE A 227 15.46 -14.38 8.79
C PHE A 227 15.44 -15.88 9.02
N TRP A 228 16.59 -16.52 8.83
CA TRP A 228 16.84 -17.91 9.21
C TRP A 228 17.79 -17.94 10.39
N PHE A 229 17.26 -18.22 11.57
CA PHE A 229 18.02 -18.26 12.82
C PHE A 229 18.67 -19.63 13.01
N THR A 230 19.85 -19.68 13.60
CA THR A 230 20.47 -20.94 14.01
C THR A 230 19.63 -21.60 15.10
N ASP A 231 19.33 -22.89 14.95
CA ASP A 231 18.54 -23.65 15.93
C ASP A 231 19.37 -24.08 17.15
N ALA A 232 19.29 -23.30 18.23
CA ALA A 232 19.91 -23.60 19.52
C ALA A 232 19.48 -24.96 20.12
N TYR A 233 18.33 -25.51 19.73
CA TYR A 233 17.82 -26.76 20.29
C TYR A 233 18.63 -27.97 19.81
N THR A 234 19.02 -27.98 18.53
CA THR A 234 19.85 -29.06 17.96
C THR A 234 21.30 -29.01 18.43
N GLU A 235 21.78 -27.86 18.92
CA GLU A 235 23.14 -27.68 19.41
C GLU A 235 23.45 -28.54 20.64
N ALA A 236 22.43 -28.85 21.45
CA ALA A 236 22.57 -29.57 22.71
C ALA A 236 22.06 -31.02 22.68
N ASP A 237 21.44 -31.50 21.59
CA ASP A 237 20.88 -32.85 21.54
C ASP A 237 21.95 -33.92 21.23
N PRO A 238 22.38 -34.74 22.21
CA PRO A 238 23.36 -35.80 21.99
C PRO A 238 22.86 -36.91 21.04
N LEU A 239 21.57 -36.92 20.69
CA LEU A 239 20.94 -37.87 19.77
C LEU A 239 21.01 -37.43 18.31
N SER A 240 21.59 -36.27 18.00
CA SER A 240 21.76 -35.76 16.64
C SER A 240 23.24 -35.50 16.30
N THR A 241 23.57 -35.53 15.00
CA THR A 241 24.89 -35.23 14.44
C THR A 241 24.73 -34.18 13.35
N ASN A 242 25.48 -33.09 13.44
CA ASN A 242 25.51 -32.03 12.43
C ASN A 242 26.36 -32.48 11.24
N ILE A 243 25.86 -32.22 10.03
CA ILE A 243 26.55 -32.47 8.77
C ILE A 243 26.42 -31.25 7.88
N SER A 244 27.43 -30.99 7.05
CA SER A 244 27.42 -29.88 6.12
C SER A 244 28.05 -30.25 4.77
N THR A 245 27.79 -29.40 3.77
CA THR A 245 28.40 -29.51 2.44
C THR A 245 28.74 -28.15 1.89
N GLN A 246 29.78 -28.10 1.05
CA GLN A 246 30.14 -26.91 0.27
C GLN A 246 29.48 -26.92 -1.13
N SER A 247 28.74 -27.98 -1.47
CA SER A 247 28.05 -28.08 -2.75
C SER A 247 26.83 -27.16 -2.77
N THR A 248 26.64 -26.41 -3.85
CA THR A 248 25.41 -25.63 -4.05
C THR A 248 24.20 -26.56 -4.14
N ILE A 249 23.13 -26.21 -3.44
CA ILE A 249 21.87 -26.96 -3.43
C ILE A 249 20.82 -26.16 -4.19
N GLN A 250 20.13 -26.83 -5.10
CA GLN A 250 19.04 -26.21 -5.86
C GLN A 250 17.81 -26.09 -4.96
N PRO A 251 17.26 -24.88 -4.72
CA PRO A 251 16.14 -24.70 -3.81
C PRO A 251 14.84 -25.30 -4.38
N SER A 252 13.86 -25.55 -3.51
CA SER A 252 12.50 -25.91 -3.94
C SER A 252 11.81 -24.70 -4.56
N THR A 253 10.92 -24.93 -5.53
CA THR A 253 10.18 -23.84 -6.18
C THR A 253 9.12 -23.24 -5.28
N GLU A 254 8.59 -23.99 -4.30
CA GLU A 254 7.51 -23.50 -3.44
C GLU A 254 7.99 -22.54 -2.35
N PHE A 255 9.16 -22.78 -1.76
CA PHE A 255 9.64 -22.01 -0.61
C PHE A 255 10.96 -21.29 -0.86
N ALA A 256 11.68 -21.64 -1.93
CA ALA A 256 12.96 -21.03 -2.31
C ALA A 256 13.94 -20.84 -1.13
N VAL A 257 14.04 -21.83 -0.25
CA VAL A 257 14.97 -21.79 0.90
C VAL A 257 16.39 -21.61 0.39
N PRO A 258 17.17 -20.65 0.91
CA PRO A 258 18.47 -20.29 0.35
C PRO A 258 19.48 -21.44 0.50
N SER A 259 20.43 -21.53 -0.43
CA SER A 259 21.43 -22.62 -0.45
C SER A 259 22.26 -22.70 0.84
N PRO A 260 22.71 -21.60 1.47
CA PRO A 260 23.44 -21.67 2.73
C PRO A 260 22.68 -22.36 3.87
N VAL A 261 21.35 -22.21 3.92
CA VAL A 261 20.49 -22.91 4.88
C VAL A 261 20.40 -24.39 4.52
N LEU A 262 20.17 -24.73 3.25
CA LEU A 262 20.09 -26.14 2.83
C LEU A 262 21.43 -26.89 2.92
N GLN A 263 22.56 -26.19 2.96
CA GLN A 263 23.90 -26.79 3.02
C GLN A 263 24.26 -27.36 4.39
N LYS A 264 23.48 -27.05 5.42
CA LYS A 264 23.60 -27.58 6.77
C LYS A 264 22.41 -28.48 7.07
N ALA A 265 22.65 -29.50 7.89
CA ALA A 265 21.61 -30.43 8.29
C ALA A 265 21.97 -31.18 9.56
N VAL A 266 20.96 -31.78 10.17
CA VAL A 266 21.11 -32.75 11.25
C VAL A 266 20.65 -34.13 10.81
N VAL A 267 21.34 -35.17 11.30
CA VAL A 267 20.97 -36.58 11.16
C VAL A 267 20.99 -37.26 12.53
N PRO A 268 20.24 -38.35 12.75
CA PRO A 268 20.32 -39.11 14.00
C PRO A 268 21.72 -39.65 14.29
N SER A 269 22.11 -39.58 15.56
CA SER A 269 23.34 -40.18 16.09
C SER A 269 23.18 -41.68 16.36
N GLY A 270 24.27 -42.42 16.21
CA GLY A 270 24.32 -43.86 16.50
C GLY A 270 23.44 -44.71 15.58
N ASN A 271 22.60 -45.58 16.18
CA ASN A 271 21.69 -46.48 15.46
C ASN A 271 20.24 -45.97 15.43
N SER A 272 19.99 -44.71 15.83
CA SER A 272 18.64 -44.14 15.80
C SER A 272 18.15 -44.02 14.35
N THR A 273 16.87 -44.31 14.16
CA THR A 273 16.20 -44.18 12.86
C THR A 273 15.24 -42.98 12.81
N LYS A 274 15.25 -42.13 13.84
CA LYS A 274 14.31 -41.01 13.99
C LYS A 274 14.98 -39.73 14.48
N LEU A 275 14.46 -38.60 14.01
CA LEU A 275 14.64 -37.27 14.60
C LEU A 275 13.31 -36.85 15.24
N VAL A 276 13.35 -36.22 16.41
CA VAL A 276 12.17 -35.74 17.15
C VAL A 276 12.44 -34.31 17.61
N PHE A 277 11.53 -33.41 17.27
CA PHE A 277 11.58 -32.00 17.64
C PHE A 277 10.31 -31.64 18.39
N PHE A 278 10.43 -30.76 19.38
CA PHE A 278 9.29 -30.29 20.17
C PHE A 278 9.59 -28.94 20.80
N SER A 279 8.55 -28.13 21.01
CA SER A 279 8.65 -26.91 21.79
C SER A 279 8.47 -27.17 23.28
N ASP A 280 9.35 -26.59 24.10
CA ASP A 280 9.28 -26.69 25.55
C ASP A 280 8.37 -25.63 26.18
N GLN A 281 8.30 -24.46 25.55
CA GLN A 281 7.52 -23.31 25.99
C GLN A 281 6.07 -23.40 25.51
N LEU A 282 5.16 -22.90 26.34
CA LEU A 282 3.73 -22.77 26.04
C LEU A 282 3.51 -21.39 25.40
N ASP A 283 2.94 -21.35 24.20
CA ASP A 283 2.59 -20.09 23.55
C ASP A 283 1.15 -20.11 23.01
N ALA A 284 0.41 -19.04 23.28
CA ALA A 284 -0.95 -18.86 22.76
C ALA A 284 -0.98 -18.94 21.23
N LEU A 285 0.06 -18.44 20.55
CA LEU A 285 0.21 -18.45 19.11
C LEU A 285 0.24 -19.87 18.52
N LEU A 286 0.70 -20.85 19.29
CA LEU A 286 0.83 -22.24 18.84
C LEU A 286 -0.44 -23.08 19.03
N HIS A 287 -1.55 -22.48 19.47
CA HIS A 287 -2.82 -23.19 19.61
C HIS A 287 -3.42 -23.63 18.26
N ASP A 288 -3.20 -22.85 17.20
CA ASP A 288 -3.46 -23.23 15.81
C ASP A 288 -2.22 -22.85 15.00
N HIS A 289 -1.46 -23.86 14.59
CA HIS A 289 -0.15 -23.65 13.98
C HIS A 289 0.08 -24.51 12.73
N PHE A 290 1.04 -24.06 11.94
CA PHE A 290 1.42 -24.64 10.66
C PHE A 290 2.93 -24.85 10.61
N VAL A 291 3.35 -26.08 10.30
CA VAL A 291 4.75 -26.47 10.27
C VAL A 291 5.20 -26.77 8.83
N ILE A 292 6.37 -26.24 8.48
CA ILE A 292 7.05 -26.46 7.21
C ILE A 292 8.42 -27.05 7.51
N LEU A 293 8.73 -28.20 6.91
CA LEU A 293 10.02 -28.88 7.07
C LEU A 293 10.78 -28.86 5.74
N HIS A 294 12.06 -28.52 5.78
CA HIS A 294 12.92 -28.40 4.60
C HIS A 294 14.05 -29.41 4.63
N PHE A 295 14.23 -30.07 3.49
CA PHE A 295 15.13 -31.19 3.31
C PHE A 295 15.99 -31.01 2.07
N ALA A 296 17.26 -31.37 2.15
CA ALA A 296 18.14 -31.52 1.00
C ALA A 296 19.20 -32.58 1.31
N ASP A 297 19.28 -33.62 0.49
CA ASP A 297 20.28 -34.67 0.67
C ASP A 297 21.55 -34.37 -0.13
N PHE A 298 22.68 -34.36 0.55
CA PHE A 298 24.00 -34.18 -0.04
C PHE A 298 24.97 -35.32 0.29
N GLN A 299 24.48 -36.46 0.80
CA GLN A 299 25.30 -37.62 1.17
C GLN A 299 25.35 -38.72 0.08
N ASN A 300 26.50 -38.88 -0.58
CA ASN A 300 26.96 -40.08 -1.33
C ASN A 300 25.96 -40.83 -2.26
N LYS A 301 24.89 -40.17 -2.73
CA LYS A 301 23.86 -40.69 -3.66
C LYS A 301 23.15 -41.99 -3.23
N LYS A 302 23.23 -42.39 -1.96
CA LYS A 302 22.42 -43.50 -1.45
C LYS A 302 20.97 -43.04 -1.26
N SER A 303 20.01 -43.96 -1.31
CA SER A 303 18.60 -43.62 -1.10
C SER A 303 18.33 -43.26 0.35
N ARG A 304 17.65 -42.13 0.56
CA ARG A 304 17.05 -41.75 1.84
C ARG A 304 15.55 -41.64 1.66
N GLU A 305 14.83 -42.44 2.43
CA GLU A 305 13.37 -42.42 2.45
C GLU A 305 12.89 -42.32 3.90
N PHE A 306 11.97 -41.41 4.17
CA PHE A 306 11.47 -41.15 5.51
C PHE A 306 10.00 -40.75 5.50
N THR A 307 9.41 -40.76 6.67
CA THR A 307 8.03 -40.34 6.94
C THR A 307 8.06 -39.21 7.96
N VAL A 308 7.05 -38.35 7.92
CA VAL A 308 6.89 -37.21 8.83
C VAL A 308 5.58 -37.37 9.59
N SER A 309 5.58 -37.05 10.88
CA SER A 309 4.38 -36.90 11.71
C SER A 309 4.52 -35.59 12.50
N ILE A 310 3.46 -34.79 12.55
CA ILE A 310 3.39 -33.49 13.24
C ILE A 310 2.28 -33.59 14.30
N ASP A 311 2.54 -33.17 15.53
CA ASP A 311 1.66 -33.19 16.71
C ASP A 311 0.96 -34.52 17.00
N ASN A 312 1.70 -35.62 16.88
CA ASN A 312 1.14 -36.99 16.95
C ASN A 312 0.04 -37.27 15.91
N GLY A 313 -0.04 -36.45 14.85
CA GLY A 313 -0.94 -36.62 13.72
C GLY A 313 -0.58 -37.82 12.83
N VAL A 314 -1.41 -38.04 11.81
CA VAL A 314 -1.26 -39.15 10.88
C VAL A 314 0.11 -39.09 10.19
N GLN A 315 0.85 -40.19 10.27
CA GLN A 315 2.12 -40.34 9.58
C GLN A 315 1.94 -40.18 8.07
N SER A 316 2.77 -39.36 7.44
CA SER A 316 2.73 -39.09 6.02
C SER A 316 3.01 -40.34 5.18
N SER A 317 2.68 -40.27 3.88
CA SER A 317 3.32 -41.17 2.92
C SER A 317 4.84 -40.95 2.90
N PRO A 318 5.65 -41.97 2.54
CA PRO A 318 7.10 -41.82 2.48
C PRO A 318 7.55 -40.75 1.48
N TYR A 319 8.51 -39.94 1.89
CA TYR A 319 9.21 -38.95 1.07
C TYR A 319 10.61 -39.45 0.73
N SER A 320 11.09 -39.09 -0.47
CA SER A 320 12.46 -39.30 -0.91
C SER A 320 13.09 -37.99 -1.34
N THR A 321 14.25 -37.67 -0.81
CA THR A 321 14.99 -36.44 -1.10
C THR A 321 15.91 -36.63 -2.30
N PRO A 322 15.76 -35.86 -3.39
CA PRO A 322 16.71 -35.91 -4.50
C PRO A 322 18.07 -35.33 -4.08
N TYR A 323 19.15 -35.89 -4.63
CA TYR A 323 20.51 -35.44 -4.34
C TYR A 323 20.74 -33.98 -4.82
N LEU A 324 21.23 -33.12 -3.92
CA LEU A 324 21.49 -31.68 -4.13
C LEU A 324 20.28 -30.85 -4.58
N LYS A 325 19.07 -31.28 -4.20
CA LYS A 325 17.83 -30.55 -4.47
C LYS A 325 16.98 -30.45 -3.20
N GLY A 326 16.47 -29.25 -2.95
CA GLY A 326 15.54 -28.96 -1.86
C GLY A 326 14.18 -29.62 -2.08
N LEU A 327 13.61 -30.10 -0.98
CA LEU A 327 12.25 -30.59 -0.83
C LEU A 327 11.66 -29.94 0.42
N SER A 328 10.45 -29.40 0.30
CA SER A 328 9.70 -28.91 1.45
C SER A 328 8.49 -29.80 1.68
N VAL A 329 8.18 -30.07 2.94
CA VAL A 329 6.99 -30.81 3.35
C VAL A 329 6.21 -29.94 4.32
N THR A 330 4.92 -29.78 4.06
CA THR A 330 4.01 -29.04 4.93
C THR A 330 3.06 -29.99 5.67
N GLY A 331 2.75 -29.67 6.92
CA GLY A 331 1.57 -30.22 7.59
C GLY A 331 0.27 -29.62 7.08
N GLY A 332 -0.86 -30.14 7.56
CA GLY A 332 -2.09 -29.33 7.61
C GLY A 332 -2.02 -28.37 8.80
N TRP A 333 -3.08 -27.57 9.00
CA TRP A 333 -3.27 -26.86 10.27
C TRP A 333 -3.40 -27.86 11.42
N SER A 334 -2.61 -27.66 12.46
CA SER A 334 -2.62 -28.45 13.69
C SER A 334 -3.14 -27.61 14.84
N SER A 335 -3.94 -28.20 15.72
CA SER A 335 -4.38 -27.54 16.94
C SER A 335 -3.87 -28.27 18.18
N ASN A 336 -3.20 -27.53 19.07
CA ASN A 336 -2.73 -28.03 20.34
C ASN A 336 -3.19 -27.11 21.47
N SER A 337 -4.07 -27.61 22.35
CA SER A 337 -4.63 -26.81 23.45
C SER A 337 -3.61 -26.37 24.51
N GLU A 338 -2.42 -26.97 24.53
CA GLU A 338 -1.33 -26.52 25.39
C GLU A 338 -0.50 -25.41 24.74
N GLY A 339 -0.62 -25.18 23.42
CA GLY A 339 0.21 -24.21 22.72
C GLY A 339 1.64 -24.69 22.52
N LYS A 340 1.79 -25.93 22.03
CA LYS A 340 3.08 -26.56 21.71
C LYS A 340 3.05 -27.19 20.33
N TYR A 341 4.21 -27.31 19.68
CA TYR A 341 4.37 -28.12 18.48
C TYR A 341 5.32 -29.28 18.73
N ASN A 342 5.14 -30.38 18.02
CA ASN A 342 6.16 -31.41 17.87
C ASN A 342 6.13 -32.02 16.47
N PHE A 343 7.27 -32.53 16.01
CA PHE A 343 7.31 -33.33 14.80
C PHE A 343 8.38 -34.41 14.88
N THR A 344 8.10 -35.54 14.22
CA THR A 344 8.97 -36.71 14.14
C THR A 344 9.24 -37.05 12.69
N ILE A 345 10.51 -37.27 12.36
CA ILE A 345 10.98 -37.70 11.05
C ILE A 345 11.60 -39.08 11.22
N ALA A 346 11.04 -40.11 10.57
CA ALA A 346 11.44 -41.50 10.77
C ALA A 346 11.84 -42.16 9.44
N ALA A 347 13.03 -42.78 9.38
CA ALA A 347 13.44 -43.58 8.24
C ALA A 347 12.49 -44.76 8.01
N THR A 348 12.22 -45.06 6.75
CA THR A 348 11.48 -46.27 6.37
C THR A 348 12.41 -47.49 6.34
N ALA A 349 11.83 -48.69 6.30
CA ALA A 349 12.59 -49.94 6.23
C ALA A 349 13.41 -50.11 4.93
N THR A 350 13.09 -49.34 3.89
CA THR A 350 13.74 -49.34 2.57
C THR A 350 14.86 -48.29 2.48
N SER A 351 14.97 -47.39 3.46
CA SER A 351 15.97 -46.33 3.46
C SER A 351 17.38 -46.87 3.72
N ALA A 352 18.35 -46.45 2.92
CA ALA A 352 19.75 -46.81 3.10
C ALA A 352 20.51 -45.85 4.02
N LEU A 353 19.94 -44.68 4.28
CA LEU A 353 20.45 -43.64 5.18
C LEU A 353 19.39 -43.28 6.23
N PRO A 354 19.78 -42.77 7.42
CA PRO A 354 18.81 -42.28 8.41
C PRO A 354 18.04 -41.06 7.88
N PRO A 355 17.01 -40.50 8.55
CA PRO A 355 16.42 -39.22 8.14
C PRO A 355 17.44 -38.07 8.19
N ILE A 356 17.10 -36.95 7.53
CA ILE A 356 17.87 -35.70 7.50
C ILE A 356 16.88 -34.55 7.70
N LEU A 357 17.30 -33.42 8.27
CA LEU A 357 16.54 -32.17 8.28
C LEU A 357 17.52 -31.01 8.10
N ASN A 358 17.15 -30.01 7.29
CA ASN A 358 18.01 -28.86 6.97
C ASN A 358 17.47 -27.55 7.56
N ALA A 359 16.14 -27.38 7.56
CA ALA A 359 15.50 -26.23 8.19
C ALA A 359 14.03 -26.52 8.51
N TYR A 360 13.41 -25.68 9.34
CA TYR A 360 11.96 -25.70 9.55
C TYR A 360 11.40 -24.30 9.80
N GLU A 361 10.12 -24.13 9.52
CA GLU A 361 9.35 -22.92 9.82
C GLU A 361 8.10 -23.33 10.62
N VAL A 362 7.77 -22.57 11.67
CA VAL A 362 6.55 -22.74 12.48
C VAL A 362 5.83 -21.40 12.53
N TYR A 363 4.54 -21.44 12.19
CA TYR A 363 3.69 -20.26 12.14
C TYR A 363 2.42 -20.46 12.96
N GLY A 364 2.01 -19.46 13.71
CA GLY A 364 0.65 -19.37 14.22
C GLY A 364 -0.30 -18.73 13.21
N ARG A 365 -1.59 -19.00 13.39
CA ARG A 365 -2.65 -18.51 12.51
C ARG A 365 -3.24 -17.19 12.95
N ILE A 366 -3.37 -16.24 12.02
CA ILE A 366 -4.21 -15.05 12.17
C ILE A 366 -5.44 -15.25 11.28
N ILE A 367 -6.62 -15.34 11.90
CA ILE A 367 -7.90 -15.43 11.18
C ILE A 367 -8.49 -14.03 11.04
N HIS A 368 -8.92 -13.71 9.83
CA HIS A 368 -9.63 -12.47 9.54
C HIS A 368 -11.14 -12.78 9.58
N ASP A 369 -11.76 -12.63 10.75
CA ASP A 369 -13.17 -13.00 11.01
C ASP A 369 -14.17 -12.16 10.21
N ASN A 370 -13.79 -10.92 9.92
CA ASN A 370 -14.41 -10.11 8.89
C ASN A 370 -13.47 -10.13 7.69
N PRO A 371 -13.97 -10.22 6.44
CA PRO A 371 -13.14 -9.80 5.31
C PRO A 371 -12.60 -8.42 5.68
N THR A 372 -11.27 -8.27 5.64
CA THR A 372 -10.65 -6.94 5.77
C THR A 372 -11.38 -6.05 4.79
N THR A 373 -12.18 -5.11 5.29
CA THR A 373 -12.99 -4.26 4.42
C THR A 373 -12.04 -3.60 3.46
N PHE A 374 -12.18 -3.94 2.19
CA PHE A 374 -11.47 -3.28 1.11
C PHE A 374 -11.73 -1.76 1.26
N SER A 375 -10.81 -0.88 0.87
CA SER A 375 -11.14 0.56 0.87
C SER A 375 -12.42 0.82 0.04
N GLN A 376 -12.67 -0.04 -0.94
CA GLN A 376 -13.88 -0.10 -1.76
C GLN A 376 -15.15 -0.49 -0.98
N ASP A 377 -15.06 -1.30 0.09
CA ASP A 377 -16.20 -1.63 0.97
C ASP A 377 -16.66 -0.43 1.81
N CYS A 378 -15.82 0.61 1.90
CA CYS A 378 -16.13 1.88 2.54
C CYS A 378 -16.58 2.95 1.53
N PHE A 379 -16.84 2.59 0.26
CA PHE A 379 -17.44 3.52 -0.69
C PHE A 379 -18.86 3.86 -0.23
N LEU A 380 -19.13 5.16 -0.15
CA LEU A 380 -20.46 5.67 0.12
C LEU A 380 -20.97 6.35 -1.15
N SER A 381 -22.02 5.79 -1.73
CA SER A 381 -22.67 6.27 -2.94
C SER A 381 -24.10 6.67 -2.60
N ILE A 382 -24.42 7.95 -2.74
CA ILE A 382 -25.70 8.53 -2.30
C ILE A 382 -26.46 9.07 -3.51
N ASP A 383 -27.66 8.53 -3.74
CA ASP A 383 -28.63 9.06 -4.70
C ASP A 383 -29.53 10.07 -3.96
N CYS A 384 -29.37 11.34 -4.28
CA CYS A 384 -29.94 12.43 -3.53
C CYS A 384 -31.39 12.66 -3.97
N GLY A 385 -32.33 12.56 -3.04
CA GLY A 385 -33.76 12.58 -3.37
C GLY A 385 -34.39 11.19 -3.54
N LEU A 386 -33.60 10.12 -3.41
CA LEU A 386 -34.10 8.74 -3.36
C LEU A 386 -34.99 8.52 -2.11
N GLU A 387 -35.98 7.63 -2.24
CA GLU A 387 -36.90 7.31 -1.15
C GLU A 387 -36.19 6.55 -0.01
N ALA A 388 -36.53 6.83 1.25
CA ALA A 388 -35.74 6.41 2.43
C ALA A 388 -35.52 4.90 2.61
N ASP A 389 -36.39 4.06 2.04
CA ASP A 389 -36.31 2.59 2.11
C ASP A 389 -35.83 1.95 0.79
N ASP A 390 -35.46 2.75 -0.22
CA ASP A 390 -34.94 2.27 -1.51
C ASP A 390 -33.41 2.21 -1.49
N SER A 391 -32.84 1.27 -2.24
CA SER A 391 -31.42 1.17 -2.54
C SER A 391 -31.25 0.25 -3.74
N TYR A 392 -30.20 0.47 -4.51
CA TYR A 392 -29.98 -0.35 -5.70
C TYR A 392 -28.49 -0.46 -6.03
N PRO A 393 -28.04 -1.61 -6.55
CA PRO A 393 -26.75 -1.69 -7.21
C PRO A 393 -26.83 -0.91 -8.52
N ASP A 394 -25.81 -0.11 -8.77
CA ASP A 394 -25.60 0.51 -10.08
C ASP A 394 -25.20 -0.57 -11.10
N ASP A 395 -25.78 -0.50 -12.28
CA ASP A 395 -25.64 -1.56 -13.29
C ASP A 395 -24.23 -1.58 -13.91
N LEU A 396 -23.52 -0.43 -13.90
CA LEU A 396 -22.19 -0.30 -14.47
C LEU A 396 -21.10 -0.72 -13.48
N THR A 397 -21.18 -0.18 -12.27
CA THR A 397 -20.13 -0.32 -11.24
C THR A 397 -20.42 -1.44 -10.25
N GLY A 398 -21.68 -1.87 -10.10
CA GLY A 398 -22.12 -2.76 -9.03
C GLY A 398 -22.16 -2.11 -7.64
N LEU A 399 -21.78 -0.83 -7.52
CA LEU A 399 -21.82 -0.10 -6.25
C LEU A 399 -23.26 0.15 -5.83
N THR A 400 -23.56 -0.01 -4.54
CA THR A 400 -24.92 0.19 -4.03
C THR A 400 -25.15 1.67 -3.70
N TYR A 401 -26.11 2.29 -4.36
CA TYR A 401 -26.57 3.64 -4.04
C TYR A 401 -27.66 3.60 -2.98
N VAL A 402 -27.55 4.51 -2.01
CA VAL A 402 -28.46 4.64 -0.88
C VAL A 402 -29.09 6.04 -0.81
N PRO A 403 -30.19 6.22 -0.05
CA PRO A 403 -30.83 7.52 0.12
C PRO A 403 -29.98 8.45 1.01
N ASP A 404 -30.12 9.74 0.78
CA ASP A 404 -29.34 10.77 1.47
C ASP A 404 -29.82 11.14 2.87
N GLY A 405 -31.05 10.79 3.26
CA GLY A 405 -31.69 11.29 4.48
C GLY A 405 -30.95 11.02 5.82
N ARG A 406 -29.96 10.12 5.84
CA ARG A 406 -29.09 9.90 7.02
C ARG A 406 -27.93 10.90 7.13
N TYR A 407 -27.63 11.61 6.05
CA TYR A 407 -26.45 12.44 5.90
C TYR A 407 -26.79 13.94 5.78
N ILE A 408 -28.08 14.30 5.69
CA ILE A 408 -28.55 15.68 5.49
C ILE A 408 -29.82 15.94 6.33
N ASP A 409 -29.88 17.10 6.99
CA ASP A 409 -30.96 17.43 7.94
C ASP A 409 -32.18 18.12 7.31
N GLY A 410 -32.20 18.33 5.98
CA GLY A 410 -33.26 19.09 5.32
C GLY A 410 -33.28 18.98 3.80
N GLY A 411 -34.02 19.89 3.16
CA GLY A 411 -34.23 19.90 1.71
C GLY A 411 -35.46 19.11 1.25
N GLU A 412 -35.76 19.22 -0.03
CA GLU A 412 -36.93 18.62 -0.68
C GLU A 412 -36.50 17.66 -1.79
N ASN A 413 -37.08 16.46 -1.81
CA ASN A 413 -36.85 15.47 -2.85
C ASN A 413 -37.67 15.80 -4.10
N HIS A 414 -37.03 15.79 -5.26
CA HIS A 414 -37.68 15.97 -6.56
C HIS A 414 -37.22 14.91 -7.55
N LYS A 415 -37.98 14.76 -8.64
CA LYS A 415 -37.62 13.89 -9.76
C LYS A 415 -37.31 14.73 -10.99
N VAL A 416 -36.23 14.37 -11.67
CA VAL A 416 -35.93 14.93 -12.99
C VAL A 416 -37.02 14.51 -13.98
N THR A 417 -37.46 15.48 -14.78
CA THR A 417 -38.54 15.27 -15.75
C THR A 417 -38.10 14.31 -16.87
N THR A 418 -39.04 13.50 -17.38
CA THR A 418 -38.76 12.47 -18.39
C THR A 418 -38.31 13.03 -19.74
N VAL A 419 -38.69 14.27 -20.06
CA VAL A 419 -38.28 14.94 -21.30
C VAL A 419 -36.78 15.24 -21.31
N TYR A 420 -36.24 15.70 -20.17
CA TYR A 420 -34.81 15.97 -20.05
C TYR A 420 -34.00 14.67 -19.93
N ARG A 421 -34.54 13.66 -19.22
CA ARG A 421 -33.96 12.32 -19.18
C ARG A 421 -33.76 11.72 -20.58
N ASN A 422 -34.76 11.81 -21.45
CA ASN A 422 -34.69 11.21 -22.79
C ASN A 422 -33.85 12.02 -23.80
N LYS A 423 -33.43 13.23 -23.44
CA LYS A 423 -32.56 14.10 -24.26
C LYS A 423 -31.09 14.04 -23.83
N TRP A 424 -30.82 13.50 -22.64
CA TRP A 424 -29.47 13.34 -22.10
C TRP A 424 -28.68 12.31 -22.92
N TRP A 425 -27.50 12.71 -23.38
CA TRP A 425 -26.57 11.85 -24.14
C TRP A 425 -25.35 11.43 -23.33
N GLY A 426 -25.19 11.86 -22.07
CA GLY A 426 -24.12 11.41 -21.19
C GLY A 426 -24.42 10.07 -20.51
N PRO A 427 -23.64 9.66 -19.48
CA PRO A 427 -23.81 8.37 -18.84
C PRO A 427 -25.24 8.22 -18.30
N ASP A 428 -25.96 7.19 -18.76
CA ASP A 428 -27.35 6.91 -18.33
C ASP A 428 -27.31 6.25 -16.94
N THR A 429 -27.09 7.07 -15.91
CA THR A 429 -27.04 6.62 -14.52
C THR A 429 -28.36 6.95 -13.83
N ARG A 430 -28.96 5.94 -13.20
CA ARG A 430 -30.19 6.08 -12.39
C ARG A 430 -30.05 7.16 -11.31
N THR A 431 -28.82 7.44 -10.88
CA THR A 431 -28.42 8.40 -9.85
C THR A 431 -28.72 9.86 -10.21
N LEU A 432 -28.95 10.15 -11.49
CA LEU A 432 -29.30 11.50 -11.96
C LEU A 432 -30.81 11.73 -12.06
N TYR A 433 -31.64 10.71 -11.77
CA TYR A 433 -33.09 10.82 -11.95
C TYR A 433 -33.81 11.46 -10.76
N THR A 434 -33.15 11.53 -9.60
CA THR A 434 -33.65 12.21 -8.43
C THR A 434 -32.70 13.32 -8.01
N VAL A 435 -33.25 14.34 -7.35
CA VAL A 435 -32.46 15.43 -6.79
C VAL A 435 -32.97 15.78 -5.41
N ARG A 436 -32.07 16.20 -4.53
CA ARG A 436 -32.42 16.96 -3.34
C ARG A 436 -32.19 18.44 -3.61
N SER A 437 -33.22 19.25 -3.39
CA SER A 437 -33.16 20.71 -3.53
C SER A 437 -33.25 21.41 -2.17
N PHE A 438 -32.68 22.61 -2.09
CA PHE A 438 -32.63 23.40 -0.87
C PHE A 438 -33.15 24.81 -1.12
N PRO A 439 -34.48 25.03 -1.09
CA PRO A 439 -35.09 26.35 -1.20
C PRO A 439 -34.89 27.14 0.10
N SER A 440 -33.63 27.42 0.41
CA SER A 440 -33.15 28.09 1.61
C SER A 440 -32.92 29.58 1.30
N GLY A 441 -32.94 30.46 2.31
CA GLY A 441 -32.63 31.88 2.12
C GLY A 441 -31.19 32.12 1.65
N GLU A 442 -30.92 33.29 1.08
CA GLU A 442 -29.55 33.70 0.70
C GLU A 442 -28.59 33.61 1.90
N GLY A 443 -27.40 33.07 1.68
CA GLY A 443 -26.37 32.84 2.69
C GLY A 443 -26.57 31.57 3.54
N GLN A 444 -27.68 30.84 3.40
CA GLN A 444 -27.89 29.58 4.11
C GLN A 444 -27.03 28.46 3.50
N ARG A 445 -26.45 27.64 4.40
CA ARG A 445 -25.62 26.48 4.07
C ARG A 445 -26.39 25.21 4.37
N ASN A 446 -26.48 24.32 3.39
CA ASN A 446 -27.09 23.00 3.54
C ASN A 446 -25.98 21.96 3.39
N CYS A 447 -25.65 21.24 4.47
CA CYS A 447 -24.42 20.46 4.56
C CYS A 447 -24.69 18.97 4.70
N TYR A 448 -24.12 18.18 3.79
CA TYR A 448 -23.99 16.74 3.97
C TYR A 448 -22.90 16.47 5.01
N SER A 449 -23.20 15.58 5.95
CA SER A 449 -22.27 15.11 6.98
C SER A 449 -21.73 13.73 6.57
N LEU A 450 -20.61 13.71 5.88
CA LEU A 450 -20.03 12.48 5.33
C LEU A 450 -19.11 11.81 6.35
N PRO A 451 -19.22 10.51 6.63
CA PRO A 451 -18.38 9.83 7.61
C PRO A 451 -16.92 9.70 7.11
N THR A 452 -15.94 10.02 7.95
CA THR A 452 -14.51 9.99 7.57
C THR A 452 -13.63 9.50 8.71
N ASP A 453 -12.44 8.99 8.39
CA ASP A 453 -11.40 8.63 9.35
C ASP A 453 -10.33 9.72 9.39
N ILE A 454 -10.07 10.25 10.59
CA ILE A 454 -9.10 11.34 10.80
C ILE A 454 -7.73 10.96 10.23
N GLY A 455 -7.11 11.87 9.48
CA GLY A 455 -5.79 11.69 8.86
C GLY A 455 -5.82 11.00 7.49
N SER A 456 -6.90 10.29 7.14
CA SER A 456 -7.03 9.65 5.84
C SER A 456 -7.42 10.65 4.75
N LYS A 457 -6.97 10.43 3.51
CA LYS A 457 -7.41 11.19 2.35
C LYS A 457 -8.69 10.62 1.77
N TYR A 458 -9.56 11.51 1.32
CA TYR A 458 -10.81 11.19 0.67
C TYR A 458 -10.95 11.98 -0.62
N LEU A 459 -11.59 11.35 -1.60
CA LEU A 459 -12.20 12.01 -2.74
C LEU A 459 -13.70 12.13 -2.45
N VAL A 460 -14.25 13.33 -2.62
CA VAL A 460 -15.70 13.56 -2.68
C VAL A 460 -16.07 13.99 -4.09
N ARG A 461 -17.12 13.38 -4.63
CA ARG A 461 -17.71 13.77 -5.92
C ARG A 461 -19.15 14.21 -5.70
N LEU A 462 -19.50 15.32 -6.34
CA LEU A 462 -20.88 15.81 -6.46
C LEU A 462 -21.27 15.85 -7.94
N GLU A 463 -22.44 15.29 -8.25
CA GLU A 463 -23.03 15.37 -9.59
C GLU A 463 -24.33 16.16 -9.54
N PHE A 464 -24.54 16.96 -10.58
CA PHE A 464 -25.67 17.87 -10.70
C PHE A 464 -26.32 17.69 -12.05
N LEU A 465 -27.58 17.26 -12.10
CA LEU A 465 -28.43 17.34 -13.29
C LEU A 465 -29.67 18.17 -12.96
N TYR A 466 -29.82 19.36 -13.54
CA TYR A 466 -30.97 20.23 -13.25
C TYR A 466 -32.28 19.59 -13.71
N GLY A 467 -32.35 19.16 -14.97
CA GLY A 467 -33.48 18.37 -15.47
C GLY A 467 -34.87 19.01 -15.36
N ASN A 468 -34.92 20.33 -15.15
CA ASN A 468 -36.11 21.12 -14.82
C ASN A 468 -36.94 20.49 -13.69
N TYR A 469 -36.29 20.02 -12.62
CA TYR A 469 -36.95 19.30 -11.52
C TYR A 469 -38.03 20.15 -10.82
N ASP A 470 -37.90 21.48 -10.84
CA ASP A 470 -38.80 22.45 -10.18
C ASP A 470 -39.84 23.07 -11.13
N GLY A 471 -39.79 22.76 -12.43
CA GLY A 471 -40.71 23.29 -13.44
C GLY A 471 -40.53 24.78 -13.75
N LEU A 472 -39.41 25.39 -13.34
CA LEU A 472 -39.14 26.82 -13.58
C LEU A 472 -38.50 27.09 -14.95
N ASP A 473 -37.98 26.06 -15.63
CA ASP A 473 -37.18 26.19 -16.86
C ASP A 473 -36.06 27.24 -16.70
N SER A 474 -35.37 27.17 -15.55
CA SER A 474 -34.29 28.11 -15.23
C SER A 474 -33.17 28.01 -16.25
N LEU A 475 -32.91 29.12 -16.94
CA LEU A 475 -31.87 29.16 -17.97
C LEU A 475 -30.46 29.29 -17.39
N SER A 476 -30.34 29.90 -16.21
CA SER A 476 -29.07 30.01 -15.49
C SER A 476 -29.30 29.93 -13.99
N LEU A 477 -28.45 29.18 -13.29
CA LEU A 477 -28.44 29.13 -11.83
C LEU A 477 -27.02 29.02 -11.28
N LYS A 478 -26.78 29.66 -10.13
CA LYS A 478 -25.48 29.65 -9.45
C LYS A 478 -25.61 29.51 -7.94
N PHE A 479 -24.75 28.69 -7.35
CA PHE A 479 -24.58 28.53 -5.91
C PHE A 479 -23.19 28.02 -5.57
N ASN A 480 -22.75 28.23 -4.33
CA ASN A 480 -21.39 27.86 -3.92
C ASN A 480 -21.36 26.47 -3.28
N LEU A 481 -20.23 25.79 -3.46
CA LEU A 481 -19.83 24.61 -2.70
C LEU A 481 -18.81 25.02 -1.65
N SER A 482 -18.87 24.41 -0.47
CA SER A 482 -17.84 24.57 0.56
C SER A 482 -17.46 23.25 1.21
N LEU A 483 -16.15 23.06 1.40
CA LEU A 483 -15.58 22.00 2.22
C LEU A 483 -15.35 22.56 3.64
N GLY A 484 -16.25 22.20 4.54
CA GLY A 484 -16.41 22.87 5.83
C GLY A 484 -16.69 24.37 5.67
N VAL A 485 -15.83 25.20 6.24
CA VAL A 485 -16.01 26.67 6.17
C VAL A 485 -15.47 27.25 4.86
N ASN A 486 -14.59 26.53 4.17
CA ASN A 486 -13.80 27.03 3.06
C ASN A 486 -14.56 26.88 1.75
N HIS A 487 -14.54 27.93 0.92
CA HIS A 487 -15.10 27.87 -0.42
C HIS A 487 -14.33 26.82 -1.23
N TRP A 488 -15.09 25.92 -1.87
CA TRP A 488 -14.55 24.87 -2.72
C TRP A 488 -14.70 25.26 -4.19
N ASN A 489 -15.93 25.49 -4.65
CA ASN A 489 -16.20 25.86 -6.04
C ASN A 489 -17.56 26.58 -6.15
N THR A 490 -17.91 27.07 -7.35
CA THR A 490 -19.23 27.63 -7.65
C THR A 490 -19.88 26.79 -8.74
N VAL A 491 -21.00 26.16 -8.40
CA VAL A 491 -21.84 25.49 -9.40
C VAL A 491 -22.44 26.57 -10.28
N SER A 492 -22.24 26.44 -11.59
CA SER A 492 -22.84 27.29 -12.61
C SER A 492 -23.41 26.41 -13.69
N LEU A 493 -24.73 26.45 -13.88
CA LEU A 493 -25.41 25.78 -14.99
C LEU A 493 -25.97 26.87 -15.91
N ASP A 494 -25.67 26.80 -17.19
CA ASP A 494 -26.14 27.77 -18.19
C ASP A 494 -26.70 27.04 -19.42
N THR A 495 -28.02 26.86 -19.45
CA THR A 495 -28.71 26.12 -20.52
C THR A 495 -29.04 27.00 -21.74
N ILE A 496 -28.57 28.26 -21.77
CA ILE A 496 -28.93 29.27 -22.78
C ILE A 496 -28.52 28.84 -24.20
N ASP A 497 -27.41 28.13 -24.37
CA ASP A 497 -26.85 27.82 -25.68
C ASP A 497 -27.38 26.50 -26.28
N GLY A 498 -28.28 25.79 -25.59
CA GLY A 498 -28.85 24.51 -26.05
C GLY A 498 -27.81 23.39 -26.25
N ASN A 499 -26.58 23.62 -25.78
CA ASN A 499 -25.41 22.75 -25.91
C ASN A 499 -24.85 22.33 -24.53
N ASP A 500 -25.30 22.96 -23.45
CA ASP A 500 -25.08 22.53 -22.08
C ASP A 500 -26.32 21.74 -21.64
N ASP A 501 -26.12 20.46 -21.43
CA ASP A 501 -27.16 19.51 -21.04
C ASP A 501 -27.62 19.69 -19.58
N GLY A 502 -27.03 20.66 -18.86
CA GLY A 502 -27.35 20.96 -17.48
C GLY A 502 -26.76 19.94 -16.50
N TYR A 503 -25.70 19.25 -16.91
CA TYR A 503 -24.93 18.29 -16.13
C TYR A 503 -23.55 18.84 -15.75
N ASN A 504 -23.18 18.76 -14.48
CA ASN A 504 -21.83 19.10 -14.02
C ASN A 504 -21.35 18.11 -12.95
N VAL A 505 -20.03 17.90 -12.91
CA VAL A 505 -19.34 17.10 -11.89
C VAL A 505 -18.31 17.97 -11.18
N TYR A 506 -18.27 17.88 -9.86
CA TYR A 506 -17.25 18.55 -9.05
C TYR A 506 -16.61 17.51 -8.13
N GLU A 507 -15.28 17.46 -8.13
CA GLU A 507 -14.53 16.60 -7.20
C GLU A 507 -13.57 17.40 -6.30
N VAL A 508 -13.41 16.94 -5.07
CA VAL A 508 -12.41 17.45 -4.13
C VAL A 508 -11.64 16.30 -3.49
N VAL A 509 -10.32 16.47 -3.39
CA VAL A 509 -9.44 15.59 -2.61
C VAL A 509 -8.95 16.35 -1.38
N PHE A 510 -9.16 15.78 -0.19
CA PHE A 510 -8.79 16.39 1.09
C PHE A 510 -8.32 15.36 2.12
N VAL A 511 -7.61 15.82 3.15
CA VAL A 511 -7.30 15.04 4.35
C VAL A 511 -8.40 15.26 5.38
N ALA A 512 -9.02 14.19 5.87
CA ALA A 512 -10.06 14.28 6.88
C ALA A 512 -9.51 14.77 8.23
N TRP A 513 -10.10 15.83 8.76
CA TRP A 513 -9.71 16.44 10.04
C TRP A 513 -10.57 15.99 11.24
N ALA A 514 -11.66 15.28 10.97
CA ALA A 514 -12.62 14.81 11.96
C ALA A 514 -13.20 13.46 11.55
N SER A 515 -14.03 12.86 12.41
CA SER A 515 -14.75 11.61 12.12
C SER A 515 -15.89 11.80 11.10
N TRP A 516 -16.07 13.02 10.60
CA TRP A 516 -17.00 13.39 9.55
C TRP A 516 -16.53 14.67 8.84
N ALA A 517 -16.91 14.83 7.57
CA ALA A 517 -16.59 15.99 6.74
C ALA A 517 -17.88 16.68 6.24
N PRO A 518 -18.08 17.97 6.56
CA PRO A 518 -19.17 18.78 6.00
C PRO A 518 -18.91 19.18 4.55
N ILE A 519 -19.82 18.79 3.65
CA ILE A 519 -19.87 19.26 2.26
C ILE A 519 -21.15 20.07 2.10
N CYS A 520 -21.02 21.39 1.90
CA CYS A 520 -22.17 22.28 1.90
C CYS A 520 -22.47 22.93 0.56
N LEU A 521 -23.75 23.02 0.26
CA LEU A 521 -24.32 23.83 -0.82
C LEU A 521 -24.82 25.15 -0.20
N VAL A 522 -24.36 26.28 -0.74
CA VAL A 522 -24.58 27.61 -0.19
C VAL A 522 -25.34 28.47 -1.19
N ASN A 523 -26.55 28.90 -0.81
CA ASN A 523 -27.36 29.76 -1.66
C ASN A 523 -26.75 31.18 -1.71
N ILE A 524 -26.49 31.68 -2.91
CA ILE A 524 -25.95 33.04 -3.16
C ILE A 524 -26.96 33.98 -3.81
N GLY A 525 -28.25 33.63 -3.78
CA GLY A 525 -29.35 34.43 -4.34
C GLY A 525 -29.53 34.30 -5.85
N GLN A 526 -28.81 33.38 -6.51
CA GLN A 526 -28.82 33.19 -7.97
C GLN A 526 -29.35 31.82 -8.40
N GLY A 527 -30.19 31.19 -7.58
CA GLY A 527 -30.79 29.90 -7.86
C GLY A 527 -30.97 29.08 -6.60
N THR A 528 -31.81 28.04 -6.68
CA THR A 528 -31.98 27.07 -5.60
C THR A 528 -30.83 26.07 -5.66
N PRO A 529 -30.00 25.91 -4.61
CA PRO A 529 -29.02 24.84 -4.57
C PRO A 529 -29.70 23.47 -4.61
N PHE A 530 -29.13 22.53 -5.35
CA PHE A 530 -29.60 21.15 -5.44
C PHE A 530 -28.41 20.22 -5.72
N VAL A 531 -28.58 18.92 -5.53
CA VAL A 531 -27.59 17.89 -5.89
C VAL A 531 -28.29 16.61 -6.29
N SER A 532 -27.75 15.90 -7.28
CA SER A 532 -28.25 14.59 -7.75
C SER A 532 -27.52 13.44 -7.07
N THR A 533 -26.20 13.53 -6.97
CA THR A 533 -25.39 12.44 -6.43
C THR A 533 -24.29 12.98 -5.53
N VAL A 534 -24.07 12.31 -4.38
CA VAL A 534 -22.95 12.57 -3.47
C VAL A 534 -22.18 11.27 -3.27
N GLU A 535 -20.90 11.28 -3.57
CA GLU A 535 -20.05 10.11 -3.44
C GLU A 535 -18.82 10.42 -2.58
N LEU A 536 -18.47 9.48 -1.70
CA LEU A 536 -17.27 9.53 -0.89
C LEU A 536 -16.43 8.28 -1.16
N ARG A 537 -15.15 8.49 -1.46
CA ARG A 537 -14.17 7.45 -1.77
C ARG A 537 -12.93 7.61 -0.87
N PRO A 538 -12.62 6.65 0.02
CA PRO A 538 -11.36 6.67 0.76
C PRO A 538 -10.18 6.38 -0.17
N LEU A 539 -9.16 7.22 -0.09
CA LEU A 539 -7.91 7.06 -0.86
C LEU A 539 -6.78 6.44 -0.02
N GLY A 540 -6.89 6.52 1.31
CA GLY A 540 -5.81 6.17 2.24
C GLY A 540 -4.84 7.34 2.45
N ILE A 541 -3.58 7.06 2.79
CA ILE A 541 -2.60 8.11 3.11
C ILE A 541 -1.69 8.43 1.90
N LEU A 542 -1.43 7.45 1.05
CA LEU A 542 -0.40 7.55 0.00
C LEU A 542 -0.79 8.44 -1.19
N PRO A 543 -1.98 8.29 -1.82
CA PRO A 543 -2.29 9.02 -3.05
C PRO A 543 -2.29 10.54 -2.87
N TYR A 544 -1.90 11.29 -3.91
CA TYR A 544 -1.87 12.76 -3.91
C TYR A 544 -1.05 13.36 -2.76
N PRO A 545 0.29 13.24 -2.77
CA PRO A 545 1.15 13.76 -1.70
C PRO A 545 1.07 15.28 -1.51
N ALA A 546 0.59 16.02 -2.53
CA ALA A 546 0.35 17.46 -2.42
C ALA A 546 -0.82 17.82 -1.49
N VAL A 547 -1.72 16.88 -1.19
CA VAL A 547 -2.85 17.09 -0.28
C VAL A 547 -2.35 16.93 1.15
N MET A 548 -2.43 18.01 1.92
CA MET A 548 -2.01 18.09 3.32
C MET A 548 -3.15 18.68 4.16
N GLY A 549 -3.03 18.68 5.50
CA GLY A 549 -4.10 19.18 6.37
C GLY A 549 -4.53 20.64 6.15
N ASN A 550 -3.74 21.45 5.44
CA ASN A 550 -4.04 22.85 5.10
C ASN A 550 -4.29 23.10 3.59
N VAL A 551 -4.25 22.07 2.75
CA VAL A 551 -4.44 22.19 1.30
C VAL A 551 -5.29 21.04 0.78
N SER A 552 -6.43 21.38 0.16
CA SER A 552 -7.26 20.45 -0.60
C SER A 552 -7.20 20.75 -2.10
N LEU A 553 -7.42 19.74 -2.93
CA LEU A 553 -7.40 19.84 -4.38
C LEU A 553 -8.83 19.84 -4.92
N SER A 554 -9.21 20.87 -5.66
CA SER A 554 -10.48 20.96 -6.38
C SER A 554 -10.24 20.55 -7.83
N MET A 555 -10.85 19.48 -8.31
CA MET A 555 -10.64 19.00 -9.68
C MET A 555 -11.16 20.03 -10.67
N TYR A 556 -10.28 20.44 -11.59
CA TYR A 556 -10.67 21.16 -12.80
C TYR A 556 -10.81 20.18 -13.97
N ASP A 557 -9.79 19.32 -14.15
CA ASP A 557 -9.76 18.37 -15.25
C ASP A 557 -9.06 17.06 -14.86
N ARG A 558 -9.56 15.94 -15.39
CA ARG A 558 -8.93 14.62 -15.27
C ARG A 558 -9.15 13.84 -16.56
N CYS A 559 -8.10 13.83 -17.39
CA CYS A 559 -8.18 13.43 -18.79
C CYS A 559 -7.40 12.14 -19.07
N ASN A 560 -8.07 11.17 -19.69
CA ASN A 560 -7.49 10.03 -20.38
C ASN A 560 -7.20 10.43 -21.84
N VAL A 561 -5.93 10.58 -22.20
CA VAL A 561 -5.55 11.07 -23.53
C VAL A 561 -5.32 9.90 -24.50
N GLY A 562 -5.71 10.09 -25.75
CA GLY A 562 -5.58 9.07 -26.79
C GLY A 562 -6.77 8.12 -26.92
N SER A 563 -7.84 8.34 -26.15
CA SER A 563 -9.17 7.76 -26.40
C SER A 563 -9.85 8.45 -27.59
N SER A 564 -10.61 7.70 -28.39
CA SER A 564 -11.52 8.29 -29.38
C SER A 564 -12.77 8.82 -28.66
N PRO A 565 -13.44 9.91 -29.10
CA PRO A 565 -14.75 10.29 -28.57
C PRO A 565 -15.85 9.29 -28.95
N ASP A 566 -15.62 8.48 -29.99
CA ASP A 566 -16.46 7.31 -30.27
C ASP A 566 -16.24 6.19 -29.24
N ASP A 567 -15.13 6.22 -28.51
CA ASP A 567 -14.91 5.40 -27.31
C ASP A 567 -15.55 6.16 -26.14
N ASP A 568 -16.86 5.97 -25.96
CA ASP A 568 -17.68 6.55 -24.87
C ASP A 568 -17.33 5.94 -23.48
N GLU A 569 -16.03 5.78 -23.21
CA GLU A 569 -15.47 5.01 -22.11
C GLU A 569 -14.99 5.94 -20.99
N LEU A 570 -15.94 6.38 -20.15
CA LEU A 570 -15.60 6.86 -18.81
C LEU A 570 -14.91 5.72 -18.04
N VAL A 571 -13.61 5.86 -17.78
CA VAL A 571 -12.90 4.89 -16.93
C VAL A 571 -13.12 5.29 -15.46
N ARG A 572 -13.74 4.38 -14.71
CA ARG A 572 -13.99 4.49 -13.27
C ARG A 572 -13.97 3.09 -12.62
N TYR A 573 -14.57 2.90 -11.45
CA TYR A 573 -14.69 1.57 -10.86
C TYR A 573 -15.42 0.59 -11.81
N PRO A 574 -15.02 -0.69 -11.91
CA PRO A 574 -13.97 -1.38 -11.14
C PRO A 574 -12.53 -1.22 -11.66
N ASP A 575 -12.34 -0.56 -12.81
CA ASP A 575 -11.00 -0.40 -13.41
C ASP A 575 -10.13 0.58 -12.62
N ASP A 576 -10.71 1.66 -12.10
CA ASP A 576 -10.07 2.54 -11.12
C ASP A 576 -10.45 2.15 -9.69
N GLN A 577 -9.45 1.72 -8.92
CA GLN A 577 -9.62 1.28 -7.53
C GLN A 577 -10.13 2.38 -6.57
N TYR A 578 -9.99 3.65 -6.95
CA TYR A 578 -10.48 4.83 -6.22
C TYR A 578 -11.76 5.42 -6.83
N ASP A 579 -12.32 4.76 -7.86
CA ASP A 579 -13.50 5.20 -8.60
C ASP A 579 -13.41 6.64 -9.11
N ARG A 580 -12.22 7.10 -9.49
CA ARG A 580 -12.04 8.41 -10.13
C ARG A 580 -12.64 8.43 -11.52
N PHE A 581 -13.16 9.58 -11.95
CA PHE A 581 -13.63 9.77 -13.31
C PHE A 581 -12.45 10.21 -14.17
N TRP A 582 -12.10 9.37 -15.14
CA TRP A 582 -11.17 9.71 -16.21
C TRP A 582 -11.97 9.95 -17.48
N PHE A 583 -12.06 11.22 -17.86
CA PHE A 583 -12.80 11.65 -19.03
C PHE A 583 -11.93 11.55 -20.28
N THR A 584 -12.54 11.23 -21.42
CA THR A 584 -11.84 11.32 -22.72
C THR A 584 -11.51 12.77 -23.02
N ASP A 585 -10.24 13.05 -23.35
CA ASP A 585 -9.80 14.40 -23.66
C ASP A 585 -10.30 14.87 -25.04
N ALA A 586 -11.35 15.69 -25.04
CA ALA A 586 -11.89 16.30 -26.25
C ALA A 586 -10.92 17.27 -26.96
N TYR A 587 -9.85 17.74 -26.29
CA TYR A 587 -8.86 18.64 -26.89
C TYR A 587 -7.93 17.92 -27.89
N THR A 588 -7.64 16.64 -27.69
CA THR A 588 -6.68 15.88 -28.52
C THR A 588 -7.15 15.64 -29.96
N GLU A 589 -8.46 15.71 -30.21
CA GLU A 589 -9.03 15.61 -31.56
C GLU A 589 -8.68 16.79 -32.48
N ALA A 590 -8.48 17.97 -31.90
CA ALA A 590 -8.33 19.21 -32.65
C ALA A 590 -6.87 19.55 -33.00
N ASP A 591 -5.87 18.83 -32.45
CA ASP A 591 -4.47 19.05 -32.79
C ASP A 591 -4.01 18.14 -33.94
N PRO A 592 -3.88 18.65 -35.18
CA PRO A 592 -3.38 17.88 -36.32
C PRO A 592 -1.92 17.42 -36.16
N LEU A 593 -1.24 17.82 -35.08
CA LEU A 593 0.15 17.48 -34.76
C LEU A 593 0.28 16.33 -33.75
N SER A 594 -0.78 15.61 -33.41
CA SER A 594 -0.72 14.42 -32.53
C SER A 594 -1.33 13.16 -33.17
N THR A 595 -0.91 11.98 -32.71
CA THR A 595 -1.40 10.66 -33.14
C THR A 595 -1.72 9.82 -31.90
N ASN A 596 -2.92 9.24 -31.87
CA ASN A 596 -3.35 8.32 -30.83
C ASN A 596 -2.71 6.95 -31.03
N ILE A 597 -2.22 6.36 -29.94
CA ILE A 597 -1.67 5.01 -29.91
C ILE A 597 -2.23 4.26 -28.70
N SER A 598 -2.37 2.95 -28.83
CA SER A 598 -2.87 2.10 -27.75
C SER A 598 -2.17 0.75 -27.69
N THR A 599 -2.34 0.06 -26.56
CA THR A 599 -1.85 -1.31 -26.36
C THR A 599 -2.86 -2.14 -25.59
N GLN A 600 -2.83 -3.44 -25.80
CA GLN A 600 -3.59 -4.42 -25.02
C GLN A 600 -2.77 -5.00 -23.84
N SER A 601 -1.50 -4.58 -23.72
CA SER A 601 -0.63 -5.05 -22.64
C SER A 601 -1.02 -4.38 -21.33
N THR A 602 -1.13 -5.14 -20.25
CA THR A 602 -1.32 -4.58 -18.90
C THR A 602 -0.12 -3.71 -18.51
N ILE A 603 -0.38 -2.52 -17.98
CA ILE A 603 0.64 -1.59 -17.52
C ILE A 603 0.58 -1.52 -16.01
N GLN A 604 1.73 -1.67 -15.35
CA GLN A 604 1.83 -1.58 -13.90
C GLN A 604 1.75 -0.10 -13.47
N PRO A 605 0.78 0.30 -12.63
CA PRO A 605 0.62 1.69 -12.22
C PRO A 605 1.71 2.14 -11.25
N SER A 606 1.96 3.45 -11.16
CA SER A 606 2.80 4.01 -10.10
C SER A 606 2.04 4.02 -8.77
N THR A 607 2.72 3.76 -7.65
CA THR A 607 2.10 3.75 -6.31
C THR A 607 1.59 5.12 -5.84
N GLU A 608 2.17 6.22 -6.33
CA GLU A 608 1.86 7.60 -5.89
C GLU A 608 0.46 8.09 -6.29
N PHE A 609 -0.06 7.63 -7.43
CA PHE A 609 -1.38 8.04 -7.94
C PHE A 609 -2.24 6.85 -8.37
N ALA A 610 -1.66 5.66 -8.51
CA ALA A 610 -2.32 4.43 -8.92
C ALA A 610 -3.28 4.58 -10.12
N VAL A 611 -2.85 5.29 -11.16
CA VAL A 611 -3.64 5.49 -12.40
C VAL A 611 -3.98 4.15 -13.03
N PRO A 612 -5.24 3.87 -13.38
CA PRO A 612 -5.66 2.54 -13.80
C PRO A 612 -5.04 2.13 -15.15
N SER A 613 -4.81 0.83 -15.33
CA SER A 613 -4.16 0.30 -16.55
C SER A 613 -4.92 0.69 -17.84
N PRO A 614 -6.27 0.67 -17.91
CA PRO A 614 -6.99 1.11 -19.12
C PRO A 614 -6.68 2.55 -19.55
N VAL A 615 -6.43 3.45 -18.60
CA VAL A 615 -5.99 4.83 -18.89
C VAL A 615 -4.56 4.83 -19.41
N LEU A 616 -3.65 4.12 -18.75
CA LEU A 616 -2.24 4.06 -19.18
C LEU A 616 -2.05 3.32 -20.51
N GLN A 617 -3.01 2.51 -20.94
CA GLN A 617 -2.98 1.75 -22.21
C GLN A 617 -3.24 2.61 -23.44
N LYS A 618 -3.75 3.82 -23.26
CA LYS A 618 -3.99 4.81 -24.31
C LYS A 618 -2.99 5.95 -24.13
N ALA A 619 -2.55 6.53 -25.25
CA ALA A 619 -1.61 7.63 -25.24
C ALA A 619 -1.67 8.43 -26.53
N VAL A 620 -1.10 9.64 -26.47
CA VAL A 620 -0.82 10.46 -27.65
C VAL A 620 0.69 10.63 -27.83
N VAL A 621 1.10 10.67 -29.10
CA VAL A 621 2.47 10.99 -29.52
C VAL A 621 2.44 12.07 -30.59
N PRO A 622 3.51 12.87 -30.76
CA PRO A 622 3.59 13.83 -31.86
C PRO A 622 3.50 13.16 -33.24
N SER A 623 2.77 13.79 -34.15
CA SER A 623 2.66 13.44 -35.55
C SER A 623 3.84 13.98 -36.38
N GLY A 624 4.22 13.24 -37.42
CA GLY A 624 5.26 13.63 -38.35
C GLY A 624 6.66 13.70 -37.72
N ASN A 625 7.37 14.82 -37.92
CA ASN A 625 8.72 15.06 -37.40
C ASN A 625 8.73 15.93 -36.13
N SER A 626 7.56 16.19 -35.52
CA SER A 626 7.51 16.98 -34.29
C SER A 626 8.18 16.24 -33.14
N THR A 627 8.88 16.97 -32.29
CA THR A 627 9.56 16.43 -31.10
C THR A 627 8.87 16.89 -29.81
N LYS A 628 7.68 17.50 -29.91
CA LYS A 628 6.97 18.10 -28.77
C LYS A 628 5.47 17.83 -28.81
N LEU A 629 4.88 17.68 -27.62
CA LEU A 629 3.45 17.80 -27.35
C LEU A 629 3.21 19.10 -26.57
N VAL A 630 2.14 19.83 -26.87
CA VAL A 630 1.78 21.07 -26.19
C VAL A 630 0.29 21.05 -25.87
N PHE A 631 -0.04 21.28 -24.62
CA PHE A 631 -1.42 21.34 -24.12
C PHE A 631 -1.63 22.71 -23.46
N PHE A 632 -2.83 23.28 -23.62
CA PHE A 632 -3.18 24.56 -23.03
C PHE A 632 -4.68 24.69 -22.88
N SER A 633 -5.14 25.46 -21.88
CA SER A 633 -6.53 25.89 -21.78
C SER A 633 -6.72 27.27 -22.41
N ASP A 634 -7.73 27.38 -23.27
CA ASP A 634 -8.18 28.67 -23.82
C ASP A 634 -9.22 29.37 -22.93
N GLN A 635 -9.84 28.62 -22.02
CA GLN A 635 -10.88 29.10 -21.11
C GLN A 635 -10.27 29.77 -19.86
N LEU A 636 -10.85 30.91 -19.49
CA LEU A 636 -10.47 31.67 -18.29
C LEU A 636 -11.27 31.13 -17.10
N ASP A 637 -10.60 30.61 -16.07
CA ASP A 637 -11.26 30.15 -14.85
C ASP A 637 -10.60 30.69 -13.57
N ALA A 638 -11.43 31.20 -12.66
CA ALA A 638 -10.98 31.67 -11.36
C ALA A 638 -10.27 30.56 -10.55
N LEU A 639 -10.72 29.31 -10.69
CA LEU A 639 -10.15 28.15 -10.02
C LEU A 639 -8.69 27.89 -10.42
N LEU A 640 -8.31 28.28 -11.64
CA LEU A 640 -6.97 28.04 -12.20
C LEU A 640 -5.96 29.14 -11.87
N HIS A 641 -6.31 30.13 -11.04
CA HIS A 641 -5.37 31.17 -10.63
C HIS A 641 -4.23 30.63 -9.75
N ASP A 642 -4.47 29.56 -9.00
CA ASP A 642 -3.47 28.76 -8.29
C ASP A 642 -3.79 27.28 -8.56
N HIS A 643 -3.01 26.65 -9.44
CA HIS A 643 -3.29 25.31 -9.92
C HIS A 643 -2.09 24.38 -9.87
N PHE A 644 -2.40 23.09 -9.90
CA PHE A 644 -1.47 21.98 -9.79
C PHE A 644 -1.73 21.00 -10.93
N VAL A 645 -0.68 20.64 -11.66
CA VAL A 645 -0.75 19.74 -12.81
C VAL A 645 0.00 18.44 -12.51
N ILE A 646 -0.64 17.33 -12.86
CA ILE A 646 -0.11 15.98 -12.78
C ILE A 646 -0.12 15.39 -14.19
N LEU A 647 1.01 14.88 -14.66
CA LEU A 647 1.14 14.25 -15.97
C LEU A 647 1.50 12.78 -15.79
N HIS A 648 0.81 11.90 -16.50
CA HIS A 648 1.00 10.45 -16.41
C HIS A 648 1.49 9.87 -17.72
N PHE A 649 2.51 9.02 -17.61
CA PHE A 649 3.24 8.44 -18.72
C PHE A 649 3.40 6.94 -18.55
N ALA A 650 3.28 6.20 -19.64
CA ALA A 650 3.66 4.79 -19.72
C ALA A 650 4.09 4.46 -21.15
N ASP A 651 5.31 3.92 -21.31
CA ASP A 651 5.80 3.53 -22.62
C ASP A 651 5.49 2.05 -22.90
N PHE A 652 4.86 1.79 -24.03
CA PHE A 652 4.53 0.47 -24.52
C PHE A 652 5.03 0.22 -25.95
N GLN A 653 5.96 1.05 -26.46
CA GLN A 653 6.51 0.94 -27.81
C GLN A 653 7.90 0.26 -27.86
N ASN A 654 7.94 -0.99 -28.34
CA ASN A 654 9.12 -1.69 -28.89
C ASN A 654 10.46 -1.60 -28.09
N LYS A 655 10.41 -1.36 -26.78
CA LYS A 655 11.56 -1.29 -25.85
C LYS A 655 12.68 -0.29 -26.24
N LYS A 656 12.42 0.66 -27.14
CA LYS A 656 13.38 1.73 -27.43
C LYS A 656 13.34 2.77 -26.31
N SER A 657 14.45 3.47 -26.09
CA SER A 657 14.51 4.52 -25.07
C SER A 657 13.66 5.73 -25.48
N ARG A 658 12.89 6.24 -24.51
CA ARG A 658 12.20 7.52 -24.63
C ARG A 658 12.61 8.39 -23.46
N GLU A 659 13.13 9.57 -23.80
CA GLU A 659 13.56 10.56 -22.83
C GLU A 659 12.99 11.93 -23.20
N PHE A 660 12.40 12.61 -22.24
CA PHE A 660 11.74 13.89 -22.47
C PHE A 660 11.82 14.81 -21.26
N THR A 661 11.61 16.10 -21.49
CA THR A 661 11.49 17.12 -20.44
C THR A 661 10.07 17.68 -20.44
N VAL A 662 9.63 18.15 -19.28
CA VAL A 662 8.33 18.79 -19.07
C VAL A 662 8.55 20.26 -18.71
N SER A 663 7.69 21.15 -19.19
CA SER A 663 7.58 22.55 -18.75
C SER A 663 6.10 22.87 -18.58
N ILE A 664 5.73 23.50 -17.46
CA ILE A 664 4.36 23.89 -17.12
C ILE A 664 4.34 25.43 -17.00
N ASP A 665 3.35 26.10 -17.58
CA ASP A 665 3.09 27.55 -17.54
C ASP A 665 4.28 28.46 -17.91
N ASN A 666 5.02 28.10 -18.96
CA ASN A 666 6.28 28.76 -19.32
C ASN A 666 7.35 28.76 -18.20
N GLY A 667 7.18 27.88 -17.21
CA GLY A 667 8.10 27.67 -16.09
C GLY A 667 9.38 26.95 -16.50
N VAL A 668 10.23 26.70 -15.50
CA VAL A 668 11.54 26.06 -15.70
C VAL A 668 11.35 24.66 -16.27
N GLN A 669 12.07 24.37 -17.36
CA GLN A 669 12.12 23.04 -17.95
C GLN A 669 12.72 22.04 -16.95
N SER A 670 12.04 20.91 -16.74
CA SER A 670 12.49 19.86 -15.83
C SER A 670 13.81 19.24 -16.27
N SER A 671 14.45 18.51 -15.34
CA SER A 671 15.42 17.48 -15.72
C SER A 671 14.77 16.43 -16.63
N PRO A 672 15.53 15.74 -17.50
CA PRO A 672 14.99 14.69 -18.36
C PRO A 672 14.39 13.54 -17.55
N TYR A 673 13.22 13.07 -17.98
CA TYR A 673 12.54 11.88 -17.50
C TYR A 673 12.71 10.73 -18.49
N SER A 674 12.79 9.50 -17.99
CA SER A 674 12.77 8.27 -18.79
C SER A 674 11.66 7.36 -18.29
N THR A 675 10.81 6.89 -19.19
CA THR A 675 9.70 6.00 -18.88
C THR A 675 10.11 4.54 -19.05
N PRO A 676 10.06 3.70 -18.00
CA PRO A 676 10.30 2.26 -18.14
C PRO A 676 9.20 1.60 -18.99
N TYR A 677 9.56 0.58 -19.76
CA TYR A 677 8.62 -0.17 -20.58
C TYR A 677 7.55 -0.88 -19.72
N LEU A 678 6.26 -0.65 -20.02
CA LEU A 678 5.08 -1.17 -19.32
C LEU A 678 4.99 -0.81 -17.82
N LYS A 679 5.59 0.31 -17.40
CA LYS A 679 5.40 0.87 -16.06
C LYS A 679 4.95 2.33 -16.13
N GLY A 680 4.01 2.68 -15.27
CA GLY A 680 3.53 4.05 -15.09
C GLY A 680 4.58 4.93 -14.41
N LEU A 681 4.68 6.16 -14.86
CA LEU A 681 5.43 7.26 -14.27
C LEU A 681 4.48 8.46 -14.16
N SER A 682 4.48 9.12 -13.02
CA SER A 682 3.76 10.38 -12.83
C SER A 682 4.76 11.50 -12.58
N VAL A 683 4.50 12.66 -13.16
CA VAL A 683 5.32 13.87 -12.98
C VAL A 683 4.40 14.98 -12.50
N THR A 684 4.79 15.63 -11.42
CA THR A 684 4.06 16.76 -10.84
C THR A 684 4.81 18.06 -11.09
N GLY A 685 4.06 19.14 -11.34
CA GLY A 685 4.58 20.50 -11.24
C GLY A 685 4.60 21.00 -9.80
N GLY A 686 5.29 22.11 -9.53
CA GLY A 686 4.98 22.93 -8.36
C GLY A 686 3.65 23.66 -8.56
N TRP A 687 3.10 24.22 -7.48
CA TRP A 687 1.98 25.16 -7.56
C TRP A 687 2.33 26.31 -8.52
N SER A 688 1.47 26.51 -9.52
CA SER A 688 1.65 27.52 -10.56
C SER A 688 0.52 28.52 -10.47
N SER A 689 0.85 29.79 -10.72
CA SER A 689 -0.14 30.87 -10.67
C SER A 689 -0.20 31.61 -12.00
N ASN A 690 -1.41 31.74 -12.52
CA ASN A 690 -1.69 32.45 -13.75
C ASN A 690 -2.81 33.45 -13.49
N SER A 691 -2.53 34.75 -13.63
CA SER A 691 -3.50 35.82 -13.38
C SER A 691 -4.69 35.82 -14.35
N GLU A 692 -4.59 35.12 -15.47
CA GLU A 692 -5.71 34.91 -16.39
C GLU A 692 -6.52 33.64 -16.06
N GLY A 693 -6.00 32.75 -15.22
CA GLY A 693 -6.67 31.48 -14.91
C GLY A 693 -6.62 30.48 -16.07
N LYS A 694 -5.44 30.32 -16.66
CA LYS A 694 -5.14 29.34 -17.73
C LYS A 694 -3.97 28.46 -17.32
N TYR A 695 -3.92 27.24 -17.86
CA TYR A 695 -2.75 26.38 -17.75
C TYR A 695 -2.17 26.07 -19.14
N ASN A 696 -0.87 25.81 -19.21
CA ASN A 696 -0.25 25.14 -20.34
C ASN A 696 0.87 24.21 -19.90
N PHE A 697 1.12 23.16 -20.66
CA PHE A 697 2.31 22.33 -20.47
C PHE A 697 2.86 21.81 -21.79
N THR A 698 4.18 21.68 -21.84
CA THR A 698 4.94 21.22 -23.00
C THR A 698 5.79 20.02 -22.61
N ILE A 699 5.72 18.97 -23.41
CA ILE A 699 6.52 17.75 -23.26
C ILE A 699 7.42 17.66 -24.50
N ALA A 700 8.74 17.67 -24.32
CA ALA A 700 9.70 17.73 -25.42
C ALA A 700 10.71 16.59 -25.34
N ALA A 701 10.89 15.84 -26.43
CA ALA A 701 11.95 14.84 -26.52
C ALA A 701 13.33 15.49 -26.39
N THR A 702 14.23 14.81 -25.69
CA THR A 702 15.64 15.19 -25.62
C THR A 702 16.40 14.71 -26.85
N ALA A 703 17.62 15.24 -27.05
CA ALA A 703 18.48 14.84 -28.17
C ALA A 703 18.93 13.37 -28.12
N THR A 704 18.84 12.72 -26.96
CA THR A 704 19.21 11.32 -26.72
C THR A 704 18.03 10.35 -26.90
N SER A 705 16.80 10.87 -27.00
CA SER A 705 15.60 10.05 -27.12
C SER A 705 15.52 9.35 -28.47
N ALA A 706 15.25 8.04 -28.47
CA ALA A 706 15.06 7.26 -29.70
C ALA A 706 13.60 7.31 -30.21
N LEU A 707 12.66 7.72 -29.36
CA LEU A 707 11.24 7.89 -29.65
C LEU A 707 10.78 9.32 -29.31
N PRO A 708 9.71 9.85 -29.93
CA PRO A 708 9.15 11.16 -29.57
C PRO A 708 8.55 11.11 -28.14
N PRO A 709 8.05 12.20 -27.54
CA PRO A 709 7.40 12.12 -26.21
C PRO A 709 6.09 11.28 -26.15
N ILE A 710 5.86 10.72 -24.96
CA ILE A 710 4.64 10.24 -24.27
C ILE A 710 3.62 11.26 -23.79
N LEU A 711 2.31 11.02 -23.88
CA LEU A 711 1.41 11.33 -22.75
C LEU A 711 0.25 10.35 -22.72
N ASN A 712 -0.11 9.84 -21.54
CA ASN A 712 -1.19 8.86 -21.37
C ASN A 712 -2.39 9.45 -20.63
N ALA A 713 -2.15 10.33 -19.65
CA ALA A 713 -3.20 11.06 -18.98
C ALA A 713 -2.66 12.33 -18.30
N TYR A 714 -3.56 13.24 -17.91
CA TYR A 714 -3.21 14.37 -17.05
C TYR A 714 -4.35 14.73 -16.11
N GLU A 715 -3.99 15.38 -15.01
CA GLU A 715 -4.93 15.93 -14.03
C GLU A 715 -4.57 17.39 -13.74
N VAL A 716 -5.58 18.24 -13.63
CA VAL A 716 -5.44 19.67 -13.28
C VAL A 716 -6.35 19.97 -12.10
N TYR A 717 -5.78 20.57 -11.07
CA TYR A 717 -6.48 20.90 -9.83
C TYR A 717 -6.31 22.37 -9.48
N GLY A 718 -7.38 23.02 -9.03
CA GLY A 718 -7.30 24.28 -8.29
C GLY A 718 -7.07 24.06 -6.81
N ARG A 719 -6.55 25.08 -6.14
CA ARG A 719 -6.24 25.01 -4.71
C ARG A 719 -7.39 25.47 -3.82
N ILE A 720 -7.67 24.70 -2.77
CA ILE A 720 -8.48 25.14 -1.62
C ILE A 720 -7.55 25.33 -0.42
N ILE A 721 -7.43 26.57 0.06
CA ILE A 721 -6.60 26.91 1.23
C ILE A 721 -7.50 26.93 2.47
N HIS A 722 -7.04 26.27 3.54
CA HIS A 722 -7.69 26.32 4.83
C HIS A 722 -7.05 27.44 5.68
N ASP A 723 -7.65 28.64 5.71
CA ASP A 723 -7.13 29.84 6.38
C ASP A 723 -6.94 29.67 7.90
N ASN A 724 -7.67 28.73 8.49
CA ASN A 724 -7.39 28.18 9.81
C ASN A 724 -7.21 26.67 9.64
N PRO A 725 -6.23 26.01 10.30
CA PRO A 725 -6.26 24.56 10.41
C PRO A 725 -7.64 24.21 10.98
N THR A 726 -8.39 23.39 10.25
CA THR A 726 -9.70 22.90 10.68
C THR A 726 -9.49 22.31 12.07
N THR A 727 -9.94 23.03 13.11
CA THR A 727 -9.57 22.77 14.50
C THR A 727 -9.73 21.29 14.79
N PHE A 728 -8.63 20.62 15.15
CA PHE A 728 -8.68 19.21 15.52
C PHE A 728 -9.64 19.09 16.70
N SER A 729 -10.39 17.99 16.80
CA SER A 729 -11.30 17.78 17.95
C SER A 729 -10.56 17.85 19.30
N GLN A 730 -9.23 17.64 19.30
CA GLN A 730 -8.33 17.86 20.42
C GLN A 730 -8.19 19.33 20.84
N ASP A 731 -8.28 20.29 19.91
CA ASP A 731 -8.17 21.72 20.20
C ASP A 731 -9.42 22.27 20.92
N CYS A 732 -10.59 21.66 20.68
CA CYS A 732 -11.81 21.97 21.43
C CYS A 732 -11.75 21.52 22.89
N LYS A 733 -11.02 20.42 23.20
CA LYS A 733 -10.80 19.99 24.59
C LYS A 733 -9.86 20.93 25.35
N LEU A 734 -8.89 21.55 24.65
CA LEU A 734 -8.01 22.56 25.22
C LEU A 734 -8.71 23.91 25.41
N ALA A 735 -9.56 24.35 24.47
CA ALA A 735 -10.30 25.60 24.58
C ALA A 735 -11.34 25.61 25.72
N VAL A 736 -11.97 24.47 26.01
CA VAL A 736 -12.91 24.33 27.15
C VAL A 736 -12.17 24.28 28.50
N SER A 737 -10.87 23.99 28.53
CA SER A 737 -10.07 24.00 29.77
C SER A 737 -9.52 25.38 30.17
N ILE A 738 -9.63 26.40 29.31
CA ILE A 738 -9.07 27.75 29.53
C ILE A 738 -10.16 28.85 29.55
N GLY A 739 -11.46 28.50 29.46
CA GLY A 739 -12.56 29.46 29.44
C GLY A 739 -13.73 29.12 30.36
N LEU A 740 -13.70 29.71 31.58
CA LEU A 740 -14.67 29.73 32.69
C LEU A 740 -14.66 28.58 33.71
#